data_AF-A0A2V7U054-F1
#
_entry.id   AF-A0A2V7U054-F1
#
_cell.length_a   1.000
_cell.length_b   1.000
_cell.length_c   1.000
_cell.angle_alpha   90.00
_cell.angle_beta   90.00
_cell.angle_gamma   90.00
#
_symmetry.space_group_name_H-M   'P 1'
#
loop_
_entity.id
_entity.type
_entity.pdbx_description
1 polymer ?
#
loop_
_entity_poly.entity_id
_entity_poly.type
_entity_poly.pdbx_seq_one_letter_code
_entity_poly.pdbx_strand_id
1 'polypeptide(L)'
;MDSNPPAAPAAPHLTRGFGLLHATALNMANMVGVGPFITIPLLMAAMGGPQALLGWWVGALIVLCDGQVWSELGAALPGSGGSYRFLREAYGPAKWGRLMAFLFIWSFVLSGPLEIASGLIGFGQYAGYLWPGLAKGGDRFVGAGVGLLAVILLARRITFLSRITVTLWAGTVATMVAILASGLGHFDAARAFDFPPGAFTFNRGFVLGLGSAALIAIYDYLGYYDICYIGDEVREPAKVIPRSILFSILGCAVGYFLLHLSLLGVIPWREMLASKFVVSEFMERLHGRTAAVLVTLMILWTAFGSVFALLLGYSRIPFAAAVQGDFFRAFARVHPTKNFPDVSLYVLGAVSIVASFFTLDQVITALITTRVIVQFMGQVVALPLLRKRLPDSARPYKMWLYPVPAVIAFVGWAYIFVTSGWGYAAVGLLTLAAGVGAFLLKARLERTWPFLAASLLALAIPAAAGAEERLPLRSGWTIQSSAQVAEKGATLSKPGYRPKDWYKVTVPNTVVGALVENGTYRDPYFAMNLRAIPGTTYPIGERFTLLPMPADSPFKPSWWYRTEFTMPPALSPRSFALHFDGINYRANVWFNGERVGGALEVAGAFRRHEFDVTRLVRTGGPNAVAVEVFAPEPEDLAFMWVDWNPTPADKNMGLWGDVYLTHSGPIALRHPHVVSQLPLPSLAPAGLTVTTEVWNVTDRAVSGVVRGKIEAIAFEKAVRLAPRERTTLRFTPAEAAGLRVAEPRIWWPYRYGPPDLYTLTLEAVAGDDTSDRQDVQFGIQQMSSELTDKGHRLFKVNGRPILIRGGGWASDMLLRPVTPERLAAQMRYVREMGLNTIRLEGKLEGEEFYEAADRNGILLMPGWCCCDQWEKWDKWDAEDHRVAPASLRDQILRMRNHPSVLAWFNGSDYPPPADVEREYLDVLAKAEWDKPVLSSGTGAPGPMSGPSGVKMSGPYDYVPPPYWLTDAKHGGAFGFATEIGPGAAVPPIESLRQMLPPDHLWPIDDFWRFHAGGDEFKDLRLFTDALEGRYGKATGAEDYARKAQALAYEGQRAMFEGYGRNKYTSTGVIQWMLNNAWPSMIWHLYDYFLRPGGGYYGTKKACEPVHVQYSYDDRSVAVVNDLPQRFTGLKVSAEVFDLNLASKFSQEAAVDVAADGVARAFALPILPDLTTTYFVRMKLEDAAGRPLSSNFYWLSTREDELDWGKTEWYYTPTRRH
;
A
#
# COMPACT_ATOMS: atom_id res chain seq x y z
N MET A 1 -27.29 15.26 -1.60
CA MET A 1 -26.73 14.99 -0.26
C MET A 1 -25.34 14.43 -0.47
N ASP A 2 -24.33 15.27 -0.25
CA ASP A 2 -22.92 14.96 -0.45
C ASP A 2 -22.41 14.05 0.67
N SER A 3 -21.87 12.87 0.34
CA SER A 3 -21.03 12.10 1.27
C SER A 3 -20.10 11.10 0.55
N ASN A 4 -19.30 11.58 -0.40
CA ASN A 4 -18.08 10.86 -0.79
C ASN A 4 -17.01 11.08 0.29
N PRO A 5 -16.42 10.04 0.90
CA PRO A 5 -15.24 10.20 1.73
C PRO A 5 -14.06 10.61 0.84
N PRO A 6 -13.33 11.69 1.16
CA PRO A 6 -12.33 12.25 0.27
C PRO A 6 -11.04 11.43 0.23
N ALA A 7 -10.41 11.36 -0.94
CA ALA A 7 -9.12 10.70 -1.21
C ALA A 7 -8.03 11.09 -0.18
N ALA A 8 -7.22 10.11 0.25
CA ALA A 8 -6.04 10.36 1.06
C ALA A 8 -5.01 11.17 0.24
N PRO A 9 -4.59 12.36 0.68
CA PRO A 9 -3.62 13.19 -0.05
C PRO A 9 -2.24 12.53 -0.11
N ALA A 10 -1.52 12.73 -1.23
CA ALA A 10 -0.11 12.32 -1.36
C ALA A 10 0.73 12.90 -0.20
N ALA A 11 1.59 12.08 0.40
CA ALA A 11 2.40 12.50 1.56
C ALA A 11 3.33 13.66 1.15
N PRO A 12 3.27 14.82 1.83
CA PRO A 12 4.11 15.96 1.50
C PRO A 12 5.59 15.65 1.73
N HIS A 13 6.45 15.86 0.72
CA HIS A 13 7.90 15.71 0.87
C HIS A 13 8.47 16.85 1.75
N LEU A 14 8.93 16.51 2.96
CA LEU A 14 9.67 17.42 3.85
C LEU A 14 11.15 17.48 3.46
N THR A 15 11.79 18.65 3.62
CA THR A 15 13.19 18.89 3.21
C THR A 15 14.19 18.45 4.29
N ARG A 16 15.24 17.69 3.94
CA ARG A 16 16.28 17.23 4.88
C ARG A 16 17.26 18.33 5.31
N GLY A 17 16.95 19.02 6.41
CA GLY A 17 17.73 20.14 6.96
C GLY A 17 18.68 19.80 8.12
N PHE A 18 18.48 18.70 8.85
CA PHE A 18 19.18 18.44 10.11
C PHE A 18 20.36 17.45 9.95
N GLY A 19 21.59 17.92 10.16
CA GLY A 19 22.78 17.07 10.36
C GLY A 19 23.06 16.78 11.85
N LEU A 20 24.15 16.08 12.17
CA LEU A 20 24.48 15.66 13.56
C LEU A 20 24.54 16.83 14.56
N LEU A 21 25.21 17.93 14.22
CA LEU A 21 25.28 19.12 15.09
C LEU A 21 23.88 19.70 15.34
N HIS A 22 23.09 19.90 14.27
CA HIS A 22 21.74 20.45 14.36
C HIS A 22 20.81 19.55 15.18
N ALA A 23 20.91 18.23 15.00
CA ALA A 23 20.13 17.24 15.73
C ALA A 23 20.49 17.21 17.22
N THR A 24 21.78 17.26 17.54
CA THR A 24 22.27 17.33 18.93
C THR A 24 21.87 18.64 19.59
N ALA A 25 21.97 19.76 18.86
CA ALA A 25 21.53 21.08 19.30
C ALA A 25 20.02 21.12 19.56
N LEU A 26 19.20 20.51 18.70
CA LEU A 26 17.75 20.41 18.90
C LEU A 26 17.41 19.69 20.21
N ASN A 27 17.93 18.47 20.36
CA ASN A 27 17.71 17.64 21.55
C ASN A 27 18.20 18.35 22.82
N MET A 28 19.42 18.89 22.83
CA MET A 28 19.98 19.57 24.01
C MET A 28 19.26 20.89 24.32
N ALA A 29 18.87 21.69 23.31
CA ALA A 29 18.10 22.91 23.54
C ALA A 29 16.74 22.59 24.17
N ASN A 30 16.10 21.50 23.75
CA ASN A 30 14.88 21.00 24.33
C ASN A 30 15.07 20.62 25.82
N MET A 31 16.06 19.78 26.11
CA MET A 31 16.35 19.30 27.48
C MET A 31 16.73 20.43 28.44
N VAL A 32 17.69 21.29 28.08
CA VAL A 32 18.22 22.28 29.04
C VAL A 32 17.17 23.33 29.39
N GLY A 33 16.41 23.85 28.42
CA GLY A 33 15.30 24.78 28.65
C GLY A 33 15.38 25.67 29.91
N VAL A 34 14.28 25.72 30.64
CA VAL A 34 14.20 26.42 31.94
C VAL A 34 14.27 25.45 33.13
N GLY A 35 14.00 24.16 32.88
CA GLY A 35 13.83 23.09 33.88
C GLY A 35 14.92 23.04 34.94
N PRO A 36 16.18 22.75 34.58
CA PRO A 36 17.33 22.66 35.50
C PRO A 36 17.57 23.91 36.35
N PHE A 37 16.97 25.05 36.02
CA PHE A 37 17.06 26.29 36.78
C PHE A 37 15.87 26.52 37.73
N ILE A 38 14.69 25.95 37.45
CA ILE A 38 13.48 26.03 38.29
C ILE A 38 13.27 24.81 39.17
N THR A 39 13.82 23.65 38.79
CA THR A 39 13.58 22.36 39.47
C THR A 39 14.47 22.16 40.69
N ILE A 40 15.54 22.95 40.85
CA ILE A 40 16.52 22.77 41.93
C ILE A 40 15.85 22.77 43.32
N PRO A 41 14.98 23.74 43.70
CA PRO A 41 14.31 23.71 45.01
C PRO A 41 13.38 22.50 45.16
N LEU A 42 12.69 22.11 44.08
CA LEU A 42 11.77 20.96 44.07
C LEU A 42 12.53 19.65 44.30
N LEU A 43 13.68 19.50 43.64
CA LEU A 43 14.54 18.32 43.75
C LEU A 43 15.11 18.21 45.16
N MET A 44 15.59 19.31 45.74
CA MET A 44 16.06 19.34 47.14
C MET A 44 14.94 19.03 48.14
N ALA A 45 13.73 19.54 47.91
CA ALA A 45 12.57 19.28 48.76
C ALA A 45 12.15 17.80 48.74
N ALA A 46 12.27 17.12 47.59
CA ALA A 46 11.84 15.73 47.42
C ALA A 46 12.55 14.73 48.35
N MET A 47 13.84 14.96 48.66
CA MET A 47 14.59 14.12 49.62
C MET A 47 14.98 14.87 50.90
N GLY A 48 14.66 16.16 51.01
CA GLY A 48 14.95 16.99 52.18
C GLY A 48 16.42 17.31 52.38
N GLY A 49 17.23 17.40 51.33
CA GLY A 49 18.66 17.75 51.42
C GLY A 49 19.49 17.39 50.18
N PRO A 50 20.82 17.66 50.19
CA PRO A 50 21.72 17.46 49.04
C PRO A 50 21.79 16.02 48.50
N GLN A 51 21.40 15.02 49.31
CA GLN A 51 21.27 13.62 48.88
C GLN A 51 20.31 13.43 47.69
N ALA A 52 19.45 14.42 47.42
CA ALA A 52 18.60 14.47 46.24
C ALA A 52 19.37 14.35 44.91
N LEU A 53 20.68 14.65 44.88
CA LEU A 53 21.54 14.42 43.71
C LEU A 53 21.60 12.94 43.28
N LEU A 54 21.26 11.98 44.15
CA LEU A 54 21.09 10.58 43.75
C LEU A 54 19.97 10.41 42.72
N GLY A 55 18.92 11.24 42.80
CA GLY A 55 17.83 11.29 41.83
C GLY A 55 18.32 11.65 40.43
N TRP A 56 19.32 12.52 40.30
CA TRP A 56 19.95 12.88 39.02
C TRP A 56 20.60 11.69 38.34
N TRP A 57 21.39 10.90 39.08
CA TRP A 57 22.05 9.72 38.54
C TRP A 57 21.06 8.62 38.18
N VAL A 58 20.03 8.39 39.00
CA VAL A 58 18.96 7.44 38.70
C VAL A 58 18.20 7.88 37.44
N GLY A 59 17.82 9.15 37.34
CA GLY A 59 17.16 9.70 36.15
C GLY A 59 18.01 9.57 34.88
N ALA A 60 19.29 9.92 34.97
CA ALA A 60 20.24 9.81 33.85
C ALA A 60 20.43 8.36 33.38
N LEU A 61 20.50 7.40 34.31
CA LEU A 61 20.61 5.98 33.98
C LEU A 61 19.36 5.47 33.25
N ILE A 62 18.17 5.83 33.74
CA ILE A 62 16.88 5.45 33.12
C ILE A 62 16.81 6.03 31.70
N VAL A 63 17.06 7.33 31.55
CA VAL A 63 16.99 8.03 30.26
C VAL A 63 18.08 7.56 29.29
N LEU A 64 19.29 7.24 29.75
CA LEU A 64 20.33 6.69 28.87
C LEU A 64 19.93 5.31 28.33
N CYS A 65 19.36 4.46 29.17
CA CYS A 65 18.87 3.14 28.77
C CYS A 65 17.69 3.26 27.80
N ASP A 66 16.74 4.15 28.09
CA ASP A 66 15.61 4.43 27.22
C ASP A 66 16.05 5.09 25.90
N GLY A 67 17.03 6.00 25.95
CA GLY A 67 17.62 6.65 24.79
C GLY A 67 18.21 5.64 23.78
N GLN A 68 18.70 4.49 24.23
CA GLN A 68 19.11 3.41 23.33
C GLN A 68 17.91 2.72 22.65
N VAL A 69 16.77 2.59 23.34
CA VAL A 69 15.51 2.12 22.74
C VAL A 69 15.10 3.07 21.61
N TRP A 70 15.07 4.37 21.89
CA TRP A 70 14.78 5.41 20.90
C TRP A 70 15.78 5.42 19.74
N SER A 71 17.06 5.23 20.03
CA SER A 71 18.12 5.18 19.03
C SER A 71 17.92 4.03 18.06
N GLU A 72 17.59 2.83 18.54
CA GLU A 72 17.34 1.68 17.68
C GLU A 72 16.03 1.81 16.90
N LEU A 73 14.93 2.19 17.56
CA LEU A 73 13.64 2.39 16.89
C LEU A 73 13.69 3.52 15.86
N GLY A 74 14.31 4.65 16.19
CA GLY A 74 14.47 5.80 15.29
C GLY A 74 15.42 5.56 14.13
N ALA A 75 16.45 4.73 14.32
CA ALA A 75 17.31 4.29 13.22
C ALA A 75 16.64 3.25 12.31
N ALA A 76 15.82 2.36 12.88
CA ALA A 76 15.12 1.30 12.14
C ALA A 76 13.87 1.80 11.39
N LEU A 77 13.17 2.80 11.95
CA LEU A 77 11.93 3.35 11.39
C LEU A 77 12.01 4.88 11.21
N PRO A 78 12.95 5.39 10.40
CA PRO A 78 13.13 6.82 10.23
C PRO A 78 11.90 7.45 9.54
N GLY A 79 11.39 8.53 10.12
CA GLY A 79 10.38 9.40 9.53
C GLY A 79 9.70 10.29 10.57
N SER A 80 8.77 11.12 10.13
CA SER A 80 8.06 12.05 11.02
C SER A 80 7.09 11.31 11.95
N GLY A 81 6.96 11.80 13.18
CA GLY A 81 6.00 11.31 14.17
C GLY A 81 6.56 10.36 15.25
N GLY A 82 7.81 9.90 15.16
CA GLY A 82 8.49 9.16 16.24
C GLY A 82 7.68 8.00 16.82
N SER A 83 7.37 8.04 18.12
CA SER A 83 6.62 7.00 18.85
C SER A 83 5.31 6.60 18.19
N TYR A 84 4.58 7.53 17.56
CA TYR A 84 3.38 7.18 16.79
C TYR A 84 3.67 6.08 15.77
N ARG A 85 4.75 6.26 14.99
CA ARG A 85 5.19 5.31 13.98
C ARG A 85 5.78 4.06 14.62
N PHE A 86 6.62 4.20 15.64
CA PHE A 86 7.27 3.07 16.30
C PHE A 86 6.25 2.10 16.90
N LEU A 87 5.27 2.64 17.64
CA LEU A 87 4.22 1.85 18.27
C LEU A 87 3.30 1.22 17.23
N ARG A 88 2.93 1.94 16.17
CA ARG A 88 2.09 1.41 15.08
C ARG A 88 2.73 0.21 14.40
N GLU A 89 4.00 0.32 14.02
CA GLU A 89 4.69 -0.74 13.28
C GLU A 89 5.06 -1.93 14.17
N ALA A 90 5.61 -1.67 15.37
CA ALA A 90 6.07 -2.73 16.26
C ALA A 90 4.94 -3.61 16.80
N TYR A 91 3.80 -3.01 17.19
CA TYR A 91 2.62 -3.75 17.67
C TYR A 91 1.74 -4.28 16.54
N GLY A 92 2.11 -4.01 15.28
CA GLY A 92 1.43 -4.50 14.10
C GLY A 92 0.33 -3.56 13.60
N PRO A 93 0.50 -2.96 12.40
CA PRO A 93 -0.34 -1.85 11.94
C PRO A 93 -1.81 -2.23 11.70
N ALA A 94 -2.12 -3.53 11.56
CA ALA A 94 -3.50 -4.01 11.35
C ALA A 94 -4.26 -4.36 12.65
N LYS A 95 -3.57 -4.51 13.80
CA LYS A 95 -4.15 -4.97 15.07
C LYS A 95 -3.79 -4.02 16.22
N TRP A 96 -3.03 -4.51 17.21
CA TRP A 96 -2.61 -3.76 18.40
C TRP A 96 -1.85 -2.47 18.08
N GLY A 97 -1.16 -2.39 16.93
CA GLY A 97 -0.54 -1.16 16.44
C GLY A 97 -1.54 -0.01 16.25
N ARG A 98 -2.78 -0.27 15.82
CA ARG A 98 -3.82 0.77 15.69
C ARG A 98 -4.19 1.35 17.06
N LEU A 99 -4.35 0.47 18.05
CA LEU A 99 -4.65 0.88 19.43
C LEU A 99 -3.48 1.68 20.02
N MET A 100 -2.25 1.15 19.94
CA MET A 100 -1.09 1.81 20.55
C MET A 100 -0.78 3.17 19.91
N ALA A 101 -0.92 3.27 18.58
CA ALA A 101 -0.77 4.54 17.87
C ALA A 101 -1.86 5.55 18.25
N PHE A 102 -3.11 5.11 18.37
CA PHE A 102 -4.22 5.94 18.83
C PHE A 102 -4.01 6.41 20.28
N LEU A 103 -3.63 5.50 21.19
CA LEU A 103 -3.39 5.83 22.59
C LEU A 103 -2.22 6.80 22.75
N PHE A 104 -1.20 6.71 21.89
CA PHE A 104 -0.12 7.69 21.86
C PHE A 104 -0.64 9.06 21.43
N ILE A 105 -1.40 9.17 20.34
CA ILE A 105 -1.97 10.47 19.92
C ILE A 105 -2.93 11.02 21.00
N TRP A 106 -3.77 10.17 21.57
CA TRP A 106 -4.72 10.52 22.64
C TRP A 106 -4.01 11.13 23.86
N SER A 107 -2.97 10.45 24.35
CA SER A 107 -2.15 10.95 25.45
C SER A 107 -1.29 12.15 25.05
N PHE A 108 -0.84 12.23 23.79
CA PHE A 108 -0.02 13.32 23.29
C PHE A 108 -0.80 14.63 23.11
N VAL A 109 -2.03 14.61 22.60
CA VAL A 109 -2.86 15.82 22.45
C VAL A 109 -3.10 16.51 23.80
N LEU A 110 -3.08 15.74 24.89
CA LEU A 110 -3.13 16.26 26.25
C LEU A 110 -1.75 16.70 26.74
N SER A 111 -0.73 15.83 26.64
CA SER A 111 0.58 16.04 27.28
C SER A 111 1.55 16.94 26.50
N GLY A 112 1.55 16.89 25.17
CA GLY A 112 2.42 17.69 24.30
C GLY A 112 2.29 19.20 24.55
N PRO A 113 1.08 19.79 24.52
CA PRO A 113 0.90 21.21 24.82
C PRO A 113 1.32 21.60 26.23
N LEU A 114 1.13 20.70 27.21
CA LEU A 114 1.49 20.95 28.60
C LEU A 114 3.01 21.08 28.77
N GLU A 115 3.79 20.25 28.09
CA GLU A 115 5.25 20.37 28.16
C GLU A 115 5.75 21.69 27.58
N ILE A 116 5.23 22.11 26.42
CA ILE A 116 5.54 23.42 25.83
C ILE A 116 5.13 24.55 26.79
N ALA A 117 3.93 24.44 27.38
CA ALA A 117 3.42 25.40 28.35
C ALA A 117 4.31 25.48 29.59
N SER A 118 4.92 24.40 30.04
CA SER A 118 5.84 24.42 31.18
C SER A 118 7.06 25.32 30.92
N GLY A 119 7.59 25.31 29.68
CA GLY A 119 8.65 26.22 29.25
C GLY A 119 8.19 27.69 29.22
N LEU A 120 6.96 27.95 28.75
CA LEU A 120 6.35 29.29 28.74
C LEU A 120 6.13 29.83 30.17
N ILE A 121 5.65 28.98 31.09
CA ILE A 121 5.44 29.32 32.50
C ILE A 121 6.79 29.63 33.15
N GLY A 122 7.80 28.76 32.97
CA GLY A 122 9.13 28.99 33.54
C GLY A 122 9.80 30.24 33.00
N PHE A 123 9.62 30.57 31.71
CA PHE A 123 10.07 31.85 31.15
C PHE A 123 9.39 33.03 31.87
N GLY A 124 8.05 33.00 31.99
CA GLY A 124 7.28 34.05 32.65
C GLY A 124 7.69 34.24 34.12
N GLN A 125 7.92 33.14 34.83
CA GLN A 125 8.41 33.15 36.20
C GLN A 125 9.76 33.88 36.29
N TYR A 126 10.78 33.41 35.57
CA TYR A 126 12.13 34.01 35.61
C TYR A 126 12.17 35.47 35.10
N ALA A 127 11.26 35.87 34.21
CA ALA A 127 11.13 37.26 33.80
C ALA A 127 10.72 38.20 34.95
N GLY A 128 10.06 37.66 35.99
CA GLY A 128 9.71 38.39 37.21
C GLY A 128 10.91 38.92 37.99
N TYR A 129 12.10 38.31 37.85
CA TYR A 129 13.33 38.84 38.44
C TYR A 129 13.74 40.18 37.81
N LEU A 130 13.55 40.33 36.49
CA LEU A 130 13.84 41.57 35.75
C LEU A 130 12.77 42.64 35.98
N TRP A 131 11.53 42.22 36.19
CA TRP A 131 10.38 43.10 36.40
C TRP A 131 9.65 42.78 37.72
N PRO A 132 10.20 43.19 38.88
CA PRO A 132 9.57 42.95 40.18
C PRO A 132 8.17 43.58 40.34
N GLY A 133 7.85 44.62 39.56
CA GLY A 133 6.55 45.30 39.55
C GLY A 133 5.50 44.70 38.60
N LEU A 134 5.75 43.51 38.04
CA LEU A 134 4.81 42.85 37.14
C LEU A 134 3.48 42.57 37.87
N ALA A 135 2.36 43.05 37.31
CA ALA A 135 1.04 42.86 37.90
C ALA A 135 0.74 41.36 38.13
N LYS A 136 -0.10 41.04 39.12
CA LYS A 136 -0.45 39.65 39.44
C LYS A 136 -1.04 38.94 38.20
N GLY A 137 -0.36 37.92 37.71
CA GLY A 137 -0.71 37.19 36.48
C GLY A 137 -0.07 37.74 35.19
N GLY A 138 0.72 38.80 35.25
CA GLY A 138 1.45 39.37 34.12
C GLY A 138 2.54 38.46 33.56
N ASP A 139 3.09 37.57 34.39
CA ASP A 139 4.05 36.52 34.02
C ASP A 139 3.46 35.56 32.96
N ARG A 140 2.16 35.24 33.08
CA ARG A 140 1.44 34.41 32.11
C ARG A 140 1.31 35.09 30.75
N PHE A 141 1.09 36.40 30.73
CA PHE A 141 1.03 37.17 29.47
C PHE A 141 2.39 37.31 28.80
N VAL A 142 3.47 37.42 29.58
CA VAL A 142 4.85 37.34 29.06
C VAL A 142 5.08 35.97 28.41
N GLY A 143 4.71 34.88 29.09
CA GLY A 143 4.78 33.53 28.53
C GLY A 143 3.97 33.38 27.23
N ALA A 144 2.74 33.89 27.19
CA ALA A 144 1.91 33.88 25.98
C ALA A 144 2.55 34.62 24.80
N GLY A 145 3.16 35.79 25.05
CA GLY A 145 3.88 36.57 24.04
C GLY A 145 5.09 35.82 23.48
N VAL A 146 5.81 35.10 24.34
CA VAL A 146 6.95 34.25 23.95
C VAL A 146 6.49 33.06 23.09
N GLY A 147 5.37 32.43 23.46
CA GLY A 147 4.76 31.36 22.64
C GLY A 147 4.37 31.85 21.25
N LEU A 148 3.78 33.05 21.16
CA LEU A 148 3.44 33.67 19.88
C LEU A 148 4.70 33.96 19.05
N LEU A 149 5.76 34.47 19.68
CA LEU A 149 7.05 34.70 19.02
C LEU A 149 7.65 33.38 18.49
N ALA A 150 7.62 32.30 19.27
CA ALA A 150 8.09 30.99 18.83
C ALA A 150 7.33 30.47 17.60
N VAL A 151 5.99 30.58 17.61
CA VAL A 151 5.14 30.22 16.45
C VAL A 151 5.49 31.06 15.22
N ILE A 152 5.66 32.38 15.40
CA ILE A 152 6.07 33.28 14.31
C ILE A 152 7.43 32.87 13.76
N LEU A 153 8.41 32.54 14.62
CA LEU A 153 9.75 32.12 14.21
C LEU A 153 9.72 30.80 13.42
N LEU A 154 8.95 29.82 13.91
CA LEU A 154 8.79 28.50 13.31
C LEU A 154 8.02 28.50 11.99
N ALA A 155 7.24 29.55 11.69
CA ALA A 155 6.55 29.73 10.40
C ALA A 155 7.51 30.11 9.24
N ARG A 156 8.68 29.46 9.16
CA ARG A 156 9.76 29.66 8.16
C ARG A 156 10.27 28.31 7.63
N ARG A 157 11.12 28.35 6.60
CA ARG A 157 11.70 27.14 5.98
C ARG A 157 12.67 26.43 6.92
N ILE A 158 12.69 25.10 6.88
CA ILE A 158 13.47 24.24 7.80
C ILE A 158 14.99 24.51 7.78
N THR A 159 15.56 24.89 6.63
CA THR A 159 16.99 25.25 6.52
C THR A 159 17.34 26.48 7.37
N PHE A 160 16.41 27.43 7.49
CA PHE A 160 16.57 28.58 8.38
C PHE A 160 16.34 28.19 9.85
N LEU A 161 15.35 27.34 10.13
CA LEU A 161 15.07 26.84 11.48
C LEU A 161 16.25 26.06 12.07
N SER A 162 16.95 25.27 11.26
CA SER A 162 18.15 24.53 11.69
C SER A 162 19.26 25.46 12.21
N ARG A 163 19.46 26.63 11.57
CA ARG A 163 20.44 27.63 12.01
C ARG A 163 20.02 28.30 13.31
N ILE A 164 18.74 28.70 13.42
CA ILE A 164 18.19 29.25 14.67
C ILE A 164 18.39 28.28 15.83
N THR A 165 18.13 26.99 15.61
CA THR A 165 18.29 25.94 16.62
C THR A 165 19.72 25.90 17.17
N VAL A 166 20.73 25.95 16.28
CA VAL A 166 22.14 25.96 16.69
C VAL A 166 22.50 27.25 17.42
N THR A 167 21.99 28.41 16.99
CA THR A 167 22.23 29.69 17.68
C THR A 167 21.63 29.70 19.08
N LEU A 168 20.39 29.23 19.24
CA LEU A 168 19.72 29.13 20.53
C LEU A 168 20.52 28.19 21.47
N TRP A 169 20.90 27.02 20.97
CA TRP A 169 21.73 26.06 21.70
C TRP A 169 23.12 26.61 22.09
N ALA A 170 23.79 27.36 21.22
CA ALA A 170 25.08 27.96 21.55
C ALA A 170 24.97 28.94 22.74
N GLY A 171 23.89 29.73 22.76
CA GLY A 171 23.59 30.58 23.92
C GLY A 171 23.30 29.77 25.18
N THR A 172 22.55 28.67 25.08
CA THR A 172 22.32 27.72 26.19
C THR A 172 23.64 27.19 26.78
N VAL A 173 24.56 26.74 25.93
CA VAL A 173 25.87 26.24 26.37
C VAL A 173 26.65 27.35 27.05
N ALA A 174 26.65 28.57 26.50
CA ALA A 174 27.28 29.73 27.13
C ALA A 174 26.68 30.04 28.51
N THR A 175 25.35 29.95 28.68
CA THR A 175 24.67 30.12 29.97
C THR A 175 25.17 29.11 30.98
N MET A 176 25.19 27.82 30.63
CA MET A 176 25.66 26.77 31.53
C MET A 176 27.12 26.96 31.92
N VAL A 177 28.00 27.28 30.96
CA VAL A 177 29.41 27.52 31.21
C VAL A 177 29.62 28.72 32.12
N ALA A 178 28.88 29.82 31.93
CA ALA A 178 28.99 31.01 32.76
C ALA A 178 28.62 30.74 34.23
N ILE A 179 27.54 29.99 34.47
CA ILE A 179 27.11 29.62 35.82
C ILE A 179 28.14 28.69 36.48
N LEU A 180 28.59 27.67 35.75
CA LEU A 180 29.58 26.69 36.23
C LEU A 180 30.92 27.35 36.58
N ALA A 181 31.44 28.20 35.69
CA ALA A 181 32.70 28.90 35.94
C ALA A 181 32.62 29.81 37.17
N SER A 182 31.48 30.50 37.35
CA SER A 182 31.26 31.40 38.49
C SER A 182 31.23 30.63 39.81
N GLY A 183 30.58 29.46 39.85
CA GLY A 183 30.48 28.67 41.07
C GLY A 183 31.71 27.83 41.40
N LEU A 184 32.43 27.30 40.39
CA LEU A 184 33.71 26.63 40.61
C LEU A 184 34.73 27.56 41.26
N GLY A 185 34.72 28.86 40.94
CA GLY A 185 35.59 29.86 41.58
C GLY A 185 35.28 30.14 43.05
N HIS A 186 34.10 29.75 43.55
CA HIS A 186 33.61 30.05 44.89
C HIS A 186 33.08 28.81 45.63
N PHE A 187 33.49 27.61 45.19
CA PHE A 187 32.93 26.36 45.65
C PHE A 187 33.37 26.01 47.07
N ASP A 188 32.41 25.82 47.97
CA ASP A 188 32.63 25.33 49.33
C ASP A 188 32.08 23.89 49.49
N ALA A 189 33.01 22.94 49.64
CA ALA A 189 32.66 21.53 49.81
C ALA A 189 31.87 21.26 51.10
N ALA A 190 32.10 22.00 52.18
CA ALA A 190 31.39 21.81 53.43
C ALA A 190 29.90 22.21 53.30
N ARG A 191 29.61 23.19 52.43
CA ARG A 191 28.22 23.57 52.10
C ARG A 191 27.57 22.59 51.12
N ALA A 192 28.29 22.18 50.07
CA ALA A 192 27.77 21.28 49.05
C ALA A 192 27.33 19.92 49.60
N PHE A 193 28.03 19.46 50.64
CA PHE A 193 27.81 18.15 51.28
C PHE A 193 27.23 18.28 52.70
N ASP A 194 26.51 19.36 53.00
CA ASP A 194 25.77 19.54 54.26
C ASP A 194 24.50 18.67 54.30
N PHE A 195 24.68 17.37 54.53
CA PHE A 195 23.60 16.40 54.62
C PHE A 195 22.91 16.45 55.99
N PRO A 196 21.56 16.46 56.05
CA PRO A 196 20.84 16.37 57.30
C PRO A 196 21.03 15.01 58.00
N PRO A 197 20.90 14.93 59.34
CA PRO A 197 20.98 13.67 60.07
C PRO A 197 20.00 12.62 59.51
N GLY A 198 20.51 11.42 59.20
CA GLY A 198 19.70 10.32 58.64
C GLY A 198 19.43 10.41 57.13
N ALA A 199 20.07 11.33 56.39
CA ALA A 199 19.91 11.51 54.95
C ALA A 199 20.01 10.23 54.09
N PHE A 200 20.81 9.25 54.52
CA PHE A 200 21.02 7.98 53.82
C PHE A 200 20.37 6.76 54.52
N THR A 201 19.34 7.00 55.32
CA THR A 201 18.59 5.91 55.96
C THR A 201 17.65 5.26 54.94
N PHE A 202 18.00 4.06 54.47
CA PHE A 202 17.24 3.31 53.47
C PHE A 202 15.91 2.76 54.02
N ASN A 203 14.91 3.62 54.13
CA ASN A 203 13.55 3.28 54.53
C ASN A 203 12.57 3.55 53.38
N ARG A 204 11.28 3.27 53.59
CA ARG A 204 10.23 3.52 52.58
C ARG A 204 10.18 4.99 52.13
N GLY A 205 10.40 5.93 53.05
CA GLY A 205 10.44 7.37 52.73
C GLY A 205 11.61 7.73 51.83
N PHE A 206 12.80 7.15 52.04
CA PHE A 206 13.95 7.33 51.17
C PHE A 206 13.68 6.82 49.75
N VAL A 207 13.09 5.63 49.60
CA VAL A 207 12.75 5.05 48.29
C VAL A 207 11.69 5.88 47.56
N LEU A 208 10.67 6.38 48.26
CA LEU A 208 9.66 7.26 47.65
C LEU A 208 10.26 8.62 47.27
N GLY A 209 11.05 9.23 48.16
CA GLY A 209 11.71 10.51 47.92
C GLY A 209 12.74 10.46 46.78
N LEU A 210 13.50 9.35 46.67
CA LEU A 210 14.41 9.12 45.54
C LEU A 210 13.64 9.01 44.21
N GLY A 211 12.47 8.38 44.23
CA GLY A 211 11.59 8.31 43.06
C GLY A 211 11.04 9.67 42.66
N SER A 212 10.63 10.49 43.62
CA SER A 212 10.21 11.88 43.38
C SER A 212 11.36 12.76 42.86
N ALA A 213 12.57 12.63 43.41
CA ALA A 213 13.75 13.35 42.93
C ALA A 213 14.18 12.90 41.52
N ALA A 214 14.13 11.60 41.24
CA ALA A 214 14.42 11.06 39.91
C ALA A 214 13.37 11.49 38.88
N LEU A 215 12.10 11.61 39.26
CA LEU A 215 11.04 12.13 38.40
C LEU A 215 11.31 13.58 37.99
N ILE A 216 11.76 14.41 38.92
CA ILE A 216 12.13 15.81 38.65
C ILE A 216 13.36 15.87 37.73
N ALA A 217 14.38 15.05 37.99
CA ALA A 217 15.54 14.94 37.11
C ALA A 217 15.17 14.48 35.69
N ILE A 218 14.24 13.52 35.56
CA ILE A 218 13.75 13.04 34.26
C ILE A 218 13.02 14.13 33.50
N TYR A 219 12.22 14.97 34.18
CA TYR A 219 11.57 16.12 33.55
C TYR A 219 12.60 17.01 32.84
N ASP A 220 13.73 17.29 33.49
CA ASP A 220 14.83 18.08 32.91
C ASP A 220 15.59 17.34 31.79
N TYR A 221 15.51 16.01 31.74
CA TYR A 221 16.05 15.23 30.63
C TYR A 221 15.07 15.07 29.47
N LEU A 222 13.79 15.44 29.58
CA LEU A 222 12.84 15.28 28.47
C LEU A 222 13.30 16.08 27.25
N GLY A 223 13.15 15.49 26.05
CA GLY A 223 13.59 16.11 24.79
C GLY A 223 14.76 15.41 24.11
N TYR A 224 15.43 14.44 24.73
CA TYR A 224 16.48 13.64 24.07
C TYR A 224 15.98 12.91 22.81
N TYR A 225 14.69 12.64 22.73
CA TYR A 225 14.03 11.93 21.63
C TYR A 225 13.45 12.85 20.55
N ASP A 226 13.53 14.17 20.69
CA ASP A 226 12.81 15.13 19.85
C ASP A 226 13.16 15.01 18.35
N ILE A 227 14.43 14.71 18.07
CA ILE A 227 14.91 14.42 16.71
C ILE A 227 14.13 13.28 16.01
N CYS A 228 13.59 12.32 16.76
CA CYS A 228 12.81 11.21 16.20
C CYS A 228 11.46 11.67 15.64
N TYR A 229 10.94 12.83 16.05
CA TYR A 229 9.68 13.36 15.52
C TYR A 229 9.83 14.05 14.18
N ILE A 230 11.05 14.45 13.82
CA ILE A 230 11.37 15.11 12.54
C ILE A 230 12.25 14.23 11.63
N GLY A 231 12.15 12.90 11.75
CA GLY A 231 13.03 11.96 11.05
C GLY A 231 13.09 12.13 9.52
N ASP A 232 12.02 12.62 8.89
CA ASP A 232 12.02 12.92 7.44
C ASP A 232 12.87 14.15 7.07
N GLU A 233 13.14 15.02 8.05
CA GLU A 233 13.94 16.25 7.91
C GLU A 233 15.42 16.03 8.32
N VAL A 234 15.81 14.80 8.71
CA VAL A 234 17.17 14.43 9.14
C VAL A 234 18.01 13.85 8.00
N ARG A 235 19.28 14.27 7.91
CA ARG A 235 20.29 13.71 7.00
C ARG A 235 20.91 12.46 7.62
N GLU A 236 21.06 11.39 6.83
CA GLU A 236 21.56 10.08 7.32
C GLU A 236 20.92 9.64 8.66
N PRO A 237 19.58 9.55 8.76
CA PRO A 237 18.88 9.35 10.03
C PRO A 237 19.35 8.09 10.78
N ALA A 238 19.71 7.04 10.05
CA ALA A 238 20.29 5.79 10.57
C ALA A 238 21.52 5.99 11.48
N LYS A 239 22.34 7.03 11.24
CA LYS A 239 23.53 7.36 12.04
C LYS A 239 23.31 8.57 12.93
N VAL A 240 22.63 9.59 12.40
CA VAL A 240 22.48 10.88 13.09
C VAL A 240 21.56 10.76 14.30
N ILE A 241 20.42 10.08 14.18
CA ILE A 241 19.45 9.95 15.29
C ILE A 241 20.08 9.26 16.51
N PRO A 242 20.71 8.06 16.39
CA PRO A 242 21.34 7.41 17.54
C PRO A 242 22.42 8.26 18.21
N ARG A 243 23.29 8.89 17.40
CA ARG A 243 24.41 9.68 17.92
C ARG A 243 23.93 10.94 18.62
N SER A 244 22.96 11.66 18.04
CA SER A 244 22.44 12.86 18.67
C SER A 244 21.73 12.56 19.99
N ILE A 245 20.94 11.49 20.07
CA ILE A 245 20.30 11.06 21.33
C ILE A 245 21.35 10.83 22.42
N LEU A 246 22.34 9.98 22.15
CA LEU A 246 23.35 9.60 23.15
C LEU A 246 24.24 10.78 23.57
N PHE A 247 24.68 11.61 22.62
CA PHE A 247 25.49 12.80 22.94
C PHE A 247 24.71 13.83 23.76
N SER A 248 23.43 14.06 23.43
CA SER A 248 22.59 14.98 24.18
C SER A 248 22.37 14.51 25.63
N ILE A 249 22.09 13.22 25.83
CA ILE A 249 21.89 12.65 27.18
C ILE A 249 23.16 12.78 28.02
N LEU A 250 24.31 12.33 27.50
CA LEU A 250 25.58 12.37 28.24
C LEU A 250 26.01 13.81 28.54
N GLY A 251 25.90 14.71 27.56
CA GLY A 251 26.26 16.12 27.72
C GLY A 251 25.40 16.83 28.77
N CYS A 252 24.08 16.66 28.71
CA CYS A 252 23.17 17.26 29.69
C CYS A 252 23.32 16.61 31.07
N ALA A 253 23.57 15.29 31.15
CA ALA A 253 23.71 14.61 32.43
C ALA A 253 24.89 15.13 33.24
N VAL A 254 26.05 15.28 32.59
CA VAL A 254 27.22 15.90 33.22
C VAL A 254 26.95 17.36 33.55
N GLY A 255 26.35 18.11 32.62
CA GLY A 255 26.05 19.53 32.80
C GLY A 255 25.12 19.83 33.98
N TYR A 256 24.01 19.11 34.12
CA TYR A 256 23.04 19.34 35.20
C TYR A 256 23.58 18.96 36.57
N PHE A 257 24.32 17.85 36.64
CA PHE A 257 24.97 17.43 37.88
C PHE A 257 25.97 18.48 38.34
N LEU A 258 26.86 18.93 37.45
CA LEU A 258 27.84 19.97 37.77
C LEU A 258 27.17 21.30 38.13
N LEU A 259 26.07 21.66 37.45
CA LEU A 259 25.30 22.87 37.74
C LEU A 259 24.75 22.83 39.16
N HIS A 260 24.08 21.75 39.55
CA HIS A 260 23.51 21.60 40.89
C HIS A 260 24.59 21.57 41.96
N LEU A 261 25.68 20.83 41.72
CA LEU A 261 26.82 20.77 42.64
C LEU A 261 27.42 22.16 42.84
N SER A 262 27.65 22.89 41.75
CA SER A 262 28.16 24.27 41.75
C SER A 262 27.29 25.22 42.57
N LEU A 263 25.96 25.12 42.46
CA LEU A 263 25.03 25.96 43.24
C LEU A 263 25.05 25.60 44.73
N LEU A 264 25.04 24.31 45.07
CA LEU A 264 25.10 23.82 46.47
C LEU A 264 26.40 24.21 47.17
N GLY A 265 27.49 24.37 46.43
CA GLY A 265 28.78 24.86 46.96
C GLY A 265 28.76 26.34 47.34
N VAL A 266 27.75 27.11 46.94
CA VAL A 266 27.69 28.56 47.17
C VAL A 266 26.50 28.97 48.02
N ILE A 267 25.30 28.48 47.69
CA ILE A 267 24.08 28.78 48.46
C ILE A 267 23.74 27.59 49.36
N PRO A 268 23.54 27.80 50.67
CA PRO A 268 23.03 26.75 51.55
C PRO A 268 21.70 26.20 51.05
N TRP A 269 21.57 24.87 50.96
CA TRP A 269 20.38 24.23 50.37
C TRP A 269 19.06 24.62 51.07
N ARG A 270 19.11 24.98 52.37
CA ARG A 270 17.95 25.48 53.12
C ARG A 270 17.46 26.84 52.64
N GLU A 271 18.36 27.71 52.18
CA GLU A 271 18.00 29.00 51.54
C GLU A 271 17.45 28.77 50.13
N MET A 272 18.01 27.81 49.39
CA MET A 272 17.56 27.47 48.04
C MET A 272 16.11 26.98 48.01
N LEU A 273 15.62 26.32 49.07
CA LEU A 273 14.23 25.86 49.17
C LEU A 273 13.20 27.01 49.11
N ALA A 274 13.55 28.21 49.57
CA ALA A 274 12.66 29.37 49.60
C ALA A 274 12.77 30.24 48.34
N SER A 275 13.79 30.00 47.50
CA SER A 275 14.10 30.82 46.35
C SER A 275 13.21 30.50 45.15
N LYS A 276 12.79 31.55 44.45
CA LYS A 276 12.10 31.46 43.15
C LYS A 276 13.04 31.69 41.97
N PHE A 277 14.25 32.18 42.23
CA PHE A 277 15.25 32.61 41.23
C PHE A 277 16.66 32.15 41.61
N VAL A 278 16.82 30.88 41.98
CA VAL A 278 18.04 30.33 42.60
C VAL A 278 19.32 30.75 41.87
N VAL A 279 19.31 30.69 40.54
CA VAL A 279 20.49 31.00 39.73
C VAL A 279 20.76 32.51 39.66
N SER A 280 19.71 33.34 39.59
CA SER A 280 19.84 34.79 39.61
C SER A 280 20.36 35.28 40.97
N GLU A 281 19.83 34.73 42.06
CA GLU A 281 20.30 35.01 43.43
C GLU A 281 21.74 34.52 43.65
N PHE A 282 22.10 33.36 43.08
CA PHE A 282 23.47 32.86 43.07
C PHE A 282 24.43 33.84 42.38
N MET A 283 24.08 34.33 41.20
CA MET A 283 24.90 35.31 40.48
C MET A 283 24.92 36.67 41.19
N GLU A 284 23.82 37.07 41.81
CA GLU A 284 23.73 38.33 42.56
C GLU A 284 24.63 38.31 43.79
N ARG A 285 24.68 37.17 44.49
CA ARG A 285 25.52 36.97 45.67
C ARG A 285 27.01 36.97 45.35
N LEU A 286 27.40 36.43 44.19
CA LEU A 286 28.81 36.33 43.78
C LEU A 286 29.35 37.56 43.06
N HIS A 287 28.55 38.14 42.16
CA HIS A 287 29.01 39.14 41.19
C HIS A 287 28.12 40.39 41.13
N GLY A 288 27.11 40.50 42.00
CA GLY A 288 26.21 41.64 42.09
C GLY A 288 25.06 41.61 41.07
N ARG A 289 24.13 42.55 41.24
CA ARG A 289 22.86 42.60 40.50
C ARG A 289 23.01 42.67 38.97
N THR A 290 24.03 43.36 38.47
CA THR A 290 24.26 43.47 37.01
C THR A 290 24.56 42.10 36.40
N ALA A 291 25.39 41.29 37.06
CA ALA A 291 25.71 39.93 36.61
C ALA A 291 24.48 39.02 36.69
N ALA A 292 23.68 39.16 37.74
CA ALA A 292 22.42 38.44 37.89
C ALA A 292 21.40 38.77 36.80
N VAL A 293 21.27 40.04 36.41
CA VAL A 293 20.43 40.46 35.28
C VAL A 293 20.91 39.83 33.97
N LEU A 294 22.21 39.85 33.69
CA LEU A 294 22.79 39.26 32.48
C LEU A 294 22.53 37.75 32.41
N VAL A 295 22.81 37.00 33.48
CA VAL A 295 22.54 35.56 33.51
C VAL A 295 21.04 35.26 33.46
N THR A 296 20.19 36.09 34.05
CA THR A 296 18.73 35.94 33.92
C THR A 296 18.30 36.07 32.46
N LEU A 297 18.82 37.04 31.70
CA LEU A 297 18.55 37.15 30.26
C LEU A 297 19.03 35.92 29.47
N MET A 298 20.17 35.34 29.85
CA MET A 298 20.69 34.10 29.26
C MET A 298 19.84 32.87 29.60
N ILE A 299 19.25 32.80 30.81
CA ILE A 299 18.28 31.78 31.19
C ILE A 299 17.00 31.93 30.36
N LEU A 300 16.48 33.15 30.20
CA LEU A 300 15.32 33.42 29.35
C LEU A 300 15.58 33.03 27.88
N TRP A 301 16.78 33.29 27.37
CA TRP A 301 17.22 32.80 26.05
C TRP A 301 17.17 31.27 25.96
N THR A 302 17.65 30.59 27.00
CA THR A 302 17.68 29.11 27.08
C THR A 302 16.26 28.53 27.15
N ALA A 303 15.39 29.14 27.95
CA ALA A 303 13.98 28.80 28.06
C ALA A 303 13.24 28.94 26.71
N PHE A 304 13.51 30.03 25.99
CA PHE A 304 12.98 30.24 24.64
C PHE A 304 13.48 29.17 23.65
N GLY A 305 14.77 28.81 23.75
CA GLY A 305 15.39 27.73 22.98
C GLY A 305 14.62 26.41 23.08
N SER A 306 14.24 26.02 24.30
CA SER A 306 13.47 24.79 24.54
C SER A 306 12.05 24.86 23.99
N VAL A 307 11.32 25.96 24.24
CA VAL A 307 9.96 26.17 23.69
C VAL A 307 9.97 26.09 22.16
N PHE A 308 10.98 26.69 21.52
CA PHE A 308 11.18 26.63 20.08
C PHE A 308 11.45 25.21 19.59
N ALA A 309 12.34 24.47 20.26
CA ALA A 309 12.67 23.08 19.92
C ALA A 309 11.45 22.15 20.07
N LEU A 310 10.76 22.21 21.22
CA LEU A 310 9.55 21.42 21.49
C LEU A 310 8.48 21.67 20.43
N LEU A 311 8.12 22.93 20.15
CA LEU A 311 7.12 23.25 19.14
C LEU A 311 7.53 22.77 17.74
N LEU A 312 8.83 22.81 17.40
CA LEU A 312 9.35 22.34 16.13
C LEU A 312 9.12 20.83 15.95
N GLY A 313 9.53 20.01 16.92
CA GLY A 313 9.40 18.56 16.82
C GLY A 313 7.96 18.10 17.00
N TYR A 314 7.25 18.66 17.97
CA TYR A 314 5.92 18.18 18.36
C TYR A 314 4.85 18.49 17.32
N SER A 315 5.02 19.54 16.53
CA SER A 315 4.09 19.83 15.43
C SER A 315 4.09 18.73 14.36
N ARG A 316 5.08 17.83 14.31
CA ARG A 316 5.12 16.72 13.34
C ARG A 316 4.33 15.50 13.79
N ILE A 317 3.96 15.39 15.06
CA ILE A 317 3.23 14.22 15.58
C ILE A 317 1.77 14.20 15.09
N PRO A 318 0.94 15.25 15.30
CA PRO A 318 -0.42 15.26 14.77
C PRO A 318 -0.45 15.28 13.24
N PHE A 319 0.56 15.90 12.62
CA PHE A 319 0.76 15.87 11.17
C PHE A 319 0.96 14.45 10.64
N ALA A 320 1.91 13.69 11.19
CA ALA A 320 2.19 12.33 10.76
C ALA A 320 0.98 11.40 10.95
N ALA A 321 0.24 11.58 12.05
CA ALA A 321 -1.01 10.87 12.30
C ALA A 321 -2.10 11.20 11.27
N ALA A 322 -2.26 12.49 10.93
CA ALA A 322 -3.26 12.94 9.97
C ALA A 322 -2.95 12.52 8.53
N VAL A 323 -1.67 12.53 8.11
CA VAL A 323 -1.24 12.01 6.80
C VAL A 323 -1.58 10.54 6.65
N GLN A 324 -1.51 9.78 7.75
CA GLN A 324 -1.82 8.36 7.80
C GLN A 324 -3.32 8.04 8.01
N GLY A 325 -4.18 9.06 8.10
CA GLY A 325 -5.63 8.92 8.29
C GLY A 325 -6.07 8.62 9.73
N ASP A 326 -5.16 8.64 10.71
CA ASP A 326 -5.45 8.31 12.12
C ASP A 326 -5.76 9.56 12.98
N PHE A 327 -5.73 10.76 12.39
CA PHE A 327 -6.09 12.02 13.04
C PHE A 327 -6.83 12.97 12.08
N PHE A 328 -7.31 14.13 12.58
CA PHE A 328 -8.09 15.08 11.78
C PHE A 328 -7.32 15.53 10.52
N ARG A 329 -7.94 15.34 9.35
CA ARG A 329 -7.34 15.59 8.02
C ARG A 329 -6.76 17.01 7.86
N ALA A 330 -7.30 18.00 8.55
CA ALA A 330 -6.78 19.38 8.55
C ALA A 330 -5.30 19.46 8.98
N PHE A 331 -4.86 18.59 9.90
CA PHE A 331 -3.49 18.55 10.40
C PHE A 331 -2.50 17.94 9.40
N ALA A 332 -2.96 17.29 8.32
CA ALA A 332 -2.11 16.79 7.23
C ALA A 332 -1.65 17.91 6.27
N ARG A 333 -2.18 19.13 6.43
CA ARG A 333 -1.84 20.29 5.60
C ARG A 333 -0.40 20.72 5.84
N VAL A 334 0.28 21.05 4.75
CA VAL A 334 1.62 21.63 4.74
C VAL A 334 1.57 23.00 4.06
N HIS A 335 2.32 23.96 4.60
CA HIS A 335 2.36 25.31 4.08
C HIS A 335 2.85 25.33 2.62
N PRO A 336 2.09 25.91 1.68
CA PRO A 336 2.30 25.72 0.23
C PRO A 336 3.65 26.21 -0.30
N THR A 337 4.27 27.21 0.34
CA THR A 337 5.55 27.81 -0.10
C THR A 337 6.75 27.57 0.82
N LYS A 338 6.50 27.05 2.04
CA LYS A 338 7.50 26.93 3.12
C LYS A 338 7.67 25.50 3.62
N ASN A 339 6.81 24.56 3.20
CA ASN A 339 6.91 23.12 3.41
C ASN A 339 7.03 22.70 4.89
N PHE A 340 6.25 23.31 5.78
CA PHE A 340 6.10 22.87 7.19
C PHE A 340 4.62 22.61 7.52
N PRO A 341 4.30 21.77 8.52
CA PRO A 341 2.90 21.47 8.89
C PRO A 341 2.25 22.66 9.61
N ASP A 342 1.56 23.52 8.86
CA ASP A 342 1.07 24.83 9.32
C ASP A 342 -0.05 24.70 10.36
N VAL A 343 -1.11 23.95 10.04
CA VAL A 343 -2.23 23.73 10.95
C VAL A 343 -1.78 23.10 12.25
N SER A 344 -0.91 22.08 12.17
CA SER A 344 -0.38 21.40 13.36
C SER A 344 0.43 22.35 14.24
N LEU A 345 1.31 23.17 13.65
CA LEU A 345 2.09 24.16 14.39
C LEU A 345 1.20 25.19 15.08
N TYR A 346 0.23 25.77 14.37
CA TYR A 346 -0.60 26.85 14.91
C TYR A 346 -1.53 26.37 16.02
N VAL A 347 -2.18 25.22 15.83
CA VAL A 347 -3.08 24.67 16.85
C VAL A 347 -2.29 24.25 18.08
N LEU A 348 -1.15 23.56 17.91
CA LEU A 348 -0.33 23.15 19.04
C LEU A 348 0.22 24.37 19.79
N GLY A 349 0.68 25.40 19.08
CA GLY A 349 1.12 26.66 19.67
C GLY A 349 0.02 27.37 20.46
N ALA A 350 -1.18 27.49 19.88
CA ALA A 350 -2.32 28.13 20.54
C ALA A 350 -2.75 27.38 21.81
N VAL A 351 -2.88 26.05 21.74
CA VAL A 351 -3.24 25.22 22.91
C VAL A 351 -2.17 25.30 24.00
N SER A 352 -0.88 25.34 23.62
CA SER A 352 0.23 25.51 24.58
C SER A 352 0.20 26.89 25.26
N ILE A 353 -0.12 27.94 24.51
CA ILE A 353 -0.29 29.29 25.08
C ILE A 353 -1.45 29.31 26.08
N VAL A 354 -2.59 28.70 25.76
CA VAL A 354 -3.72 28.59 26.70
C VAL A 354 -3.31 27.78 27.93
N ALA A 355 -2.62 26.66 27.74
CA ALA A 355 -2.15 25.82 28.82
C ALA A 355 -1.13 26.54 29.74
N SER A 356 -0.42 27.56 29.25
CA SER A 356 0.50 28.36 30.07
C SER A 356 -0.18 29.19 31.17
N PHE A 357 -1.52 29.27 31.17
CA PHE A 357 -2.28 29.94 32.24
C PHE A 357 -2.52 29.04 33.47
N PHE A 358 -2.25 27.74 33.37
CA PHE A 358 -2.23 26.83 34.52
C PHE A 358 -0.98 27.02 35.39
N THR A 359 -0.96 26.41 36.57
CA THR A 359 0.24 26.42 37.41
C THR A 359 1.25 25.38 36.94
N LEU A 360 2.54 25.66 37.16
CA LEU A 360 3.63 24.76 36.75
C LEU A 360 3.45 23.34 37.31
N ASP A 361 3.07 23.23 38.59
CA ASP A 361 2.82 21.96 39.27
C ASP A 361 1.71 21.13 38.58
N GLN A 362 0.58 21.77 38.24
CA GLN A 362 -0.54 21.12 37.54
C GLN A 362 -0.11 20.61 36.15
N VAL A 363 0.70 21.40 35.44
CA VAL A 363 1.17 21.09 34.09
C VAL A 363 2.17 19.93 34.11
N ILE A 364 3.16 19.96 35.00
CA ILE A 364 4.14 18.88 35.17
C ILE A 364 3.45 17.58 35.58
N THR A 365 2.51 17.68 36.52
CA THR A 365 1.71 16.55 36.99
C THR A 365 0.94 15.86 35.86
N ALA A 366 0.19 16.62 35.06
CA ALA A 366 -0.61 16.08 33.97
C ALA A 366 0.25 15.54 32.82
N LEU A 367 1.41 16.15 32.57
CA LEU A 367 2.41 15.69 31.60
C LEU A 367 2.95 14.28 31.92
N ILE A 368 3.43 14.08 33.14
CA ILE A 368 4.18 12.86 33.50
C ILE A 368 3.23 11.66 33.59
N THR A 369 2.05 11.86 34.17
CA THR A 369 1.06 10.79 34.40
C THR A 369 0.51 10.18 33.12
N THR A 370 0.45 10.95 32.03
CA THR A 370 -0.17 10.52 30.77
C THR A 370 0.82 9.88 29.80
N ARG A 371 2.14 10.11 29.95
CA ARG A 371 3.15 9.61 29.01
C ARG A 371 3.81 8.30 29.38
N VAL A 372 4.04 8.05 30.67
CA VAL A 372 4.89 6.95 31.14
C VAL A 372 4.46 5.59 30.59
N ILE A 373 3.16 5.28 30.60
CA ILE A 373 2.66 3.97 30.20
C ILE A 373 2.80 3.74 28.68
N VAL A 374 2.32 4.67 27.85
CA VAL A 374 2.23 4.44 26.40
C VAL A 374 3.52 4.81 25.68
N GLN A 375 4.03 6.03 25.92
CA GLN A 375 5.20 6.55 25.19
C GLN A 375 6.50 5.91 25.64
N PHE A 376 6.67 5.63 26.94
CA PHE A 376 7.93 5.11 27.45
C PHE A 376 7.88 3.60 27.64
N MET A 377 7.04 3.08 28.56
CA MET A 377 6.95 1.64 28.80
C MET A 377 6.49 0.85 27.55
N GLY A 378 5.45 1.34 26.87
CA GLY A 378 4.97 0.75 25.61
C GLY A 378 6.04 0.74 24.52
N GLN A 379 6.88 1.77 24.47
CA GLN A 379 7.96 1.83 23.48
C GLN A 379 9.14 0.92 23.82
N VAL A 380 9.46 0.74 25.11
CA VAL A 380 10.43 -0.27 25.53
C VAL A 380 9.98 -1.67 25.10
N VAL A 381 8.68 -1.97 25.20
CA VAL A 381 8.09 -3.24 24.73
C VAL A 381 8.01 -3.30 23.20
N ALA A 382 7.89 -2.17 22.50
CA ALA A 382 7.90 -2.11 21.04
C ALA A 382 9.20 -2.67 20.44
N LEU A 383 10.35 -2.44 21.08
CA LEU A 383 11.65 -2.89 20.56
C LEU A 383 11.77 -4.41 20.38
N PRO A 384 11.52 -5.27 21.40
CA PRO A 384 11.53 -6.72 21.21
C PRO A 384 10.43 -7.21 20.26
N LEU A 385 9.25 -6.57 20.25
CA LEU A 385 8.17 -6.91 19.32
C LEU A 385 8.56 -6.64 17.87
N LEU A 386 9.21 -5.50 17.60
CA LEU A 386 9.73 -5.16 16.28
C LEU A 386 10.81 -6.15 15.84
N ARG A 387 11.73 -6.52 16.73
CA ARG A 387 12.76 -7.54 16.45
C ARG A 387 12.17 -8.90 16.12
N LYS A 388 11.08 -9.29 16.78
CA LYS A 388 10.39 -10.55 16.53
C LYS A 388 9.58 -10.52 15.22
N ARG A 389 8.91 -9.40 14.94
CA ARG A 389 8.02 -9.24 13.78
C ARG A 389 8.78 -9.02 12.47
N LEU A 390 9.89 -8.30 12.54
CA LEU A 390 10.77 -7.99 11.42
C LEU A 390 12.19 -8.47 11.74
N PRO A 391 12.44 -9.80 11.76
CA PRO A 391 13.74 -10.36 12.12
C PRO A 391 14.86 -9.90 11.17
N ASP A 392 14.53 -9.73 9.89
CA ASP A 392 15.48 -9.44 8.81
C ASP A 392 15.56 -7.94 8.43
N SER A 393 14.89 -7.06 9.16
CA SER A 393 14.98 -5.62 8.90
C SER A 393 16.38 -5.09 9.20
N ALA A 394 16.86 -4.15 8.38
CA ALA A 394 18.12 -3.47 8.63
C ALA A 394 18.07 -2.75 9.99
N ARG A 395 19.06 -3.02 10.86
CA ARG A 395 19.23 -2.36 12.16
C ARG A 395 20.57 -1.63 12.20
N PRO A 396 20.66 -0.41 11.64
CA PRO A 396 21.91 0.34 11.54
C PRO A 396 22.53 0.67 12.90
N TYR A 397 21.68 0.84 13.91
CA TYR A 397 22.07 0.90 15.31
C TYR A 397 21.43 -0.26 16.05
N LYS A 398 22.21 -0.95 16.88
CA LYS A 398 21.74 -1.99 17.80
C LYS A 398 22.07 -1.54 19.22
N MET A 399 21.08 -1.60 20.11
CA MET A 399 21.22 -1.33 21.54
C MET A 399 22.37 -2.15 22.12
N TRP A 400 23.26 -1.46 22.84
CA TRP A 400 24.41 -2.09 23.47
C TRP A 400 23.95 -2.88 24.70
N LEU A 401 24.52 -4.07 24.93
CA LEU A 401 24.16 -4.93 26.07
C LEU A 401 22.67 -5.36 26.10
N TYR A 402 21.96 -5.35 24.97
CA TYR A 402 20.58 -5.84 24.91
C TYR A 402 20.45 -7.27 25.46
N PRO A 403 19.44 -7.59 26.29
CA PRO A 403 18.27 -6.76 26.63
C PRO A 403 18.42 -5.91 27.90
N VAL A 404 19.61 -5.84 28.50
CA VAL A 404 19.79 -5.24 29.85
C VAL A 404 19.32 -3.78 29.92
N PRO A 405 19.70 -2.86 29.00
CA PRO A 405 19.19 -1.49 29.07
C PRO A 405 17.66 -1.40 28.89
N ALA A 406 17.07 -2.24 28.03
CA ALA A 406 15.61 -2.26 27.87
C ALA A 406 14.91 -2.66 29.18
N VAL A 407 15.46 -3.64 29.91
CA VAL A 407 14.93 -4.04 31.23
C VAL A 407 15.09 -2.91 32.26
N ILE A 408 16.26 -2.26 32.31
CA ILE A 408 16.50 -1.12 33.21
C ILE A 408 15.54 0.04 32.90
N ALA A 409 15.34 0.37 31.62
CA ALA A 409 14.40 1.41 31.20
C ALA A 409 12.96 1.07 31.62
N PHE A 410 12.51 -0.17 31.37
CA PHE A 410 11.14 -0.60 31.74
C PHE A 410 10.91 -0.53 33.26
N VAL A 411 11.82 -1.10 34.05
CA VAL A 411 11.74 -1.09 35.52
C VAL A 411 11.88 0.33 36.06
N GLY A 412 12.74 1.15 35.47
CA GLY A 412 12.92 2.55 35.81
C GLY A 412 11.64 3.36 35.61
N TRP A 413 11.02 3.28 34.44
CA TRP A 413 9.75 3.95 34.17
C TRP A 413 8.62 3.45 35.07
N ALA A 414 8.56 2.14 35.36
CA ALA A 414 7.60 1.59 36.31
C ALA A 414 7.83 2.13 37.74
N TYR A 415 9.10 2.23 38.17
CA TYR A 415 9.46 2.82 39.46
C TYR A 415 8.99 4.28 39.55
N ILE A 416 9.30 5.10 38.54
CA ILE A 416 8.86 6.50 38.45
C ILE A 416 7.34 6.61 38.48
N PHE A 417 6.62 5.74 37.75
CA PHE A 417 5.16 5.72 37.76
C PHE A 417 4.59 5.43 39.15
N VAL A 418 5.12 4.42 39.85
CA VAL A 418 4.65 4.02 41.18
C VAL A 418 4.98 5.06 42.24
N THR A 419 6.16 5.69 42.17
CA THR A 419 6.58 6.71 43.15
C THR A 419 6.02 8.09 42.86
N SER A 420 5.41 8.33 41.69
CA SER A 420 4.82 9.62 41.35
C SER A 420 3.68 10.02 42.30
N GLY A 421 2.99 9.04 42.91
CA GLY A 421 1.87 9.24 43.84
C GLY A 421 0.55 8.72 43.25
N TRP A 422 -0.28 8.08 44.09
CA TRP A 422 -1.46 7.34 43.60
C TRP A 422 -2.51 8.22 42.92
N GLY A 423 -2.74 9.43 43.41
CA GLY A 423 -3.69 10.36 42.78
C GLY A 423 -3.30 10.68 41.33
N TYR A 424 -2.00 10.81 41.07
CA TYR A 424 -1.44 11.12 39.76
C TYR A 424 -1.46 9.89 38.84
N ALA A 425 -1.04 8.74 39.36
CA ALA A 425 -1.14 7.46 38.64
C ALA A 425 -2.60 7.14 38.24
N ALA A 426 -3.56 7.42 39.12
CA ALA A 426 -4.99 7.20 38.86
C ALA A 426 -5.49 8.05 37.68
N VAL A 427 -5.10 9.33 37.59
CA VAL A 427 -5.48 10.20 36.45
C VAL A 427 -4.89 9.68 35.14
N GLY A 428 -3.64 9.21 35.15
CA GLY A 428 -3.00 8.59 33.98
C GLY A 428 -3.73 7.32 33.52
N LEU A 429 -4.07 6.44 34.45
CA LEU A 429 -4.84 5.21 34.18
C LEU A 429 -6.26 5.51 33.70
N LEU A 430 -6.94 6.49 34.27
CA LEU A 430 -8.27 6.93 33.83
C LEU A 430 -8.22 7.51 32.41
N THR A 431 -7.21 8.32 32.10
CA THR A 431 -7.00 8.88 30.75
C THR A 431 -6.74 7.78 29.73
N LEU A 432 -5.93 6.78 30.11
CA LEU A 432 -5.67 5.60 29.29
C LEU A 432 -6.93 4.77 29.06
N ALA A 433 -7.71 4.50 30.12
CA ALA A 433 -8.96 3.76 30.05
C ALA A 433 -10.00 4.49 29.18
N ALA A 434 -10.10 5.81 29.31
CA ALA A 434 -10.93 6.64 28.45
C ALA A 434 -10.48 6.58 26.98
N GLY A 435 -9.16 6.60 26.74
CA GLY A 435 -8.58 6.43 25.40
C GLY A 435 -8.88 5.05 24.80
N VAL A 436 -8.81 3.97 25.58
CA VAL A 436 -9.22 2.63 25.14
C VAL A 436 -10.71 2.61 24.82
N GLY A 437 -11.56 3.20 25.67
CA GLY A 437 -13.00 3.32 25.42
C GLY A 437 -13.32 4.11 24.14
N ALA A 438 -12.65 5.25 23.94
CA ALA A 438 -12.79 6.07 22.74
C ALA A 438 -12.30 5.33 21.48
N PHE A 439 -11.19 4.61 21.57
CA PHE A 439 -10.70 3.75 20.49
C PHE A 439 -11.71 2.65 20.15
N LEU A 440 -12.25 1.95 21.15
CA LEU A 440 -13.23 0.88 20.91
C LEU A 440 -14.52 1.45 20.32
N LEU A 441 -14.97 2.62 20.75
CA LEU A 441 -16.11 3.31 20.15
C LEU A 441 -15.84 3.68 18.68
N LYS A 442 -14.69 4.31 18.39
CA LYS A 442 -14.25 4.64 17.03
C LYS A 442 -14.15 3.38 16.16
N ALA A 443 -13.49 2.34 16.65
CA ALA A 443 -13.32 1.08 15.95
C ALA A 443 -14.67 0.37 15.68
N ARG A 444 -15.64 0.49 16.60
CA ARG A 444 -17.01 -0.01 16.41
C ARG A 444 -17.76 0.78 15.34
N LEU A 445 -17.69 2.11 15.37
CA LEU A 445 -18.33 2.99 14.38
C LEU A 445 -17.72 2.81 12.99
N GLU A 446 -16.40 2.66 12.89
CA GLU A 446 -15.66 2.45 11.66
C GLU A 446 -15.62 0.99 11.20
N ARG A 447 -16.18 0.05 11.98
CA ARG A 447 -16.16 -1.41 11.73
C ARG A 447 -14.76 -1.98 11.50
N THR A 448 -13.79 -1.53 12.29
CA THR A 448 -12.39 -1.95 12.21
C THR A 448 -11.98 -2.86 13.39
N TRP A 449 -10.76 -3.41 13.38
CA TRP A 449 -10.26 -4.27 14.47
C TRP A 449 -10.37 -3.55 15.83
N PRO A 450 -10.87 -4.20 16.90
CA PRO A 450 -11.17 -5.64 17.02
C PRO A 450 -12.58 -6.06 16.54
N PHE A 451 -13.45 -5.13 16.18
CA PHE A 451 -14.84 -5.39 15.77
C PHE A 451 -15.00 -5.81 14.31
N LEU A 452 -13.90 -5.90 13.54
CA LEU A 452 -13.88 -6.41 12.17
C LEU A 452 -14.42 -7.85 12.12
N ALA A 453 -14.08 -8.69 13.12
CA ALA A 453 -14.66 -10.03 13.27
C ALA A 453 -16.12 -9.99 13.69
N ALA A 454 -16.50 -9.10 14.62
CA ALA A 454 -17.89 -8.93 15.07
C ALA A 454 -18.81 -8.31 14.01
N SER A 455 -18.27 -7.58 13.03
CA SER A 455 -19.01 -6.97 11.91
C SER A 455 -19.13 -7.94 10.74
N LEU A 456 -18.15 -8.82 10.52
CA LEU A 456 -18.33 -10.03 9.69
C LEU A 456 -19.35 -10.99 10.33
N LEU A 457 -19.37 -11.07 11.67
CA LEU A 457 -20.37 -11.83 12.46
C LEU A 457 -21.72 -11.12 12.67
N ALA A 458 -21.88 -9.84 12.31
CA ALA A 458 -23.14 -9.10 12.44
C ALA A 458 -23.73 -8.67 11.08
N LEU A 459 -22.93 -8.69 10.01
CA LEU A 459 -23.41 -8.90 8.64
C LEU A 459 -23.72 -10.38 8.36
N ALA A 460 -23.14 -11.29 9.15
CA ALA A 460 -23.80 -12.51 9.53
C ALA A 460 -24.90 -12.18 10.56
N ILE A 461 -25.99 -11.54 10.11
CA ILE A 461 -27.28 -12.08 10.58
C ILE A 461 -27.12 -13.59 10.36
N PRO A 462 -27.33 -14.46 11.35
CA PRO A 462 -27.52 -15.85 11.01
C PRO A 462 -28.74 -15.84 10.11
N ALA A 463 -28.52 -15.82 8.79
CA ALA A 463 -29.41 -16.48 7.85
C ALA A 463 -29.65 -17.81 8.54
N ALA A 464 -30.86 -17.94 9.08
CA ALA A 464 -31.24 -19.00 9.99
C ALA A 464 -30.57 -20.28 9.53
N ALA A 465 -29.61 -20.79 10.32
CA ALA A 465 -28.72 -21.92 10.01
C ALA A 465 -29.13 -22.69 8.74
N GLY A 466 -28.78 -22.14 7.57
CA GLY A 466 -28.90 -22.79 6.29
C GLY A 466 -27.57 -23.47 6.06
N ALA A 467 -27.58 -24.77 5.79
CA ALA A 467 -26.39 -25.55 5.51
C ALA A 467 -25.47 -24.81 4.52
N GLU A 468 -24.16 -24.74 4.81
CA GLU A 468 -23.17 -24.29 3.82
C GLU A 468 -23.31 -25.18 2.56
N GLU A 469 -23.84 -24.61 1.47
CA GLU A 469 -24.10 -25.31 0.19
C GLU A 469 -22.83 -25.83 -0.49
N ARG A 470 -21.69 -25.16 -0.23
CA ARG A 470 -20.35 -25.48 -0.73
C ARG A 470 -19.43 -25.83 0.42
N LEU A 471 -18.84 -27.03 0.39
CA LEU A 471 -17.79 -27.46 1.31
C LEU A 471 -16.41 -27.29 0.63
N PRO A 472 -15.67 -26.20 0.92
CA PRO A 472 -14.35 -25.99 0.32
C PRO A 472 -13.31 -26.95 0.90
N LEU A 473 -12.58 -27.63 0.01
CA LEU A 473 -11.48 -28.52 0.37
C LEU A 473 -10.15 -27.78 0.22
N ARG A 474 -9.92 -26.73 1.02
CA ARG A 474 -8.68 -25.91 0.93
C ARG A 474 -7.53 -26.43 1.77
N SER A 475 -7.82 -27.18 2.83
CA SER A 475 -6.84 -27.62 3.84
C SER A 475 -6.73 -29.14 3.92
N GLY A 476 -5.72 -29.63 4.65
CA GLY A 476 -5.49 -31.06 4.84
C GLY A 476 -4.84 -31.77 3.65
N TRP A 477 -4.43 -31.03 2.62
CA TRP A 477 -3.75 -31.59 1.46
C TRP A 477 -2.29 -31.92 1.77
N THR A 478 -1.84 -32.99 1.11
CA THR A 478 -0.45 -33.41 1.08
C THR A 478 -0.06 -33.79 -0.35
N ILE A 479 1.21 -33.61 -0.71
CA ILE A 479 1.72 -33.92 -2.05
C ILE A 479 3.00 -34.75 -2.04
N GLN A 480 3.20 -35.54 -3.09
CA GLN A 480 4.46 -36.27 -3.35
C GLN A 480 4.59 -36.68 -4.83
N SER A 481 5.82 -36.74 -5.34
CA SER A 481 6.13 -37.26 -6.67
C SER A 481 5.69 -38.72 -6.80
N SER A 482 5.09 -39.08 -7.93
CA SER A 482 4.72 -40.47 -8.23
C SER A 482 5.94 -41.40 -8.34
N ALA A 483 7.14 -40.86 -8.59
CA ALA A 483 8.37 -41.63 -8.56
C ALA A 483 8.73 -42.15 -7.15
N GLN A 484 8.20 -41.53 -6.10
CA GLN A 484 8.43 -41.92 -4.70
C GLN A 484 7.24 -42.69 -4.09
N VAL A 485 6.15 -42.87 -4.84
CA VAL A 485 4.90 -43.48 -4.36
C VAL A 485 4.61 -44.74 -5.16
N ALA A 486 4.72 -45.90 -4.51
CA ALA A 486 4.44 -47.18 -5.15
C ALA A 486 2.94 -47.47 -5.26
N GLU A 487 2.16 -46.99 -4.28
CA GLU A 487 0.72 -47.15 -4.21
C GLU A 487 0.00 -46.42 -5.36
N LYS A 488 -1.10 -47.01 -5.82
CA LYS A 488 -1.94 -46.43 -6.90
C LYS A 488 -3.11 -45.63 -6.35
N GLY A 489 -3.71 -44.78 -7.19
CA GLY A 489 -4.81 -43.87 -6.80
C GLY A 489 -5.97 -44.51 -6.04
N ALA A 490 -6.34 -45.76 -6.36
CA ALA A 490 -7.38 -46.51 -5.64
C ALA A 490 -7.03 -46.83 -4.18
N THR A 491 -5.74 -46.89 -3.84
CA THR A 491 -5.28 -47.03 -2.44
C THR A 491 -5.08 -45.67 -1.80
N LEU A 492 -4.48 -44.71 -2.52
CA LEU A 492 -4.20 -43.37 -2.03
C LEU A 492 -5.47 -42.61 -1.64
N SER A 493 -6.56 -42.77 -2.38
CA SER A 493 -7.84 -42.11 -2.11
C SER A 493 -8.70 -42.81 -1.05
N LYS A 494 -8.20 -43.85 -0.34
CA LYS A 494 -8.96 -44.46 0.75
C LYS A 494 -8.83 -43.64 2.05
N PRO A 495 -9.94 -43.41 2.77
CA PRO A 495 -9.89 -42.89 4.13
C PRO A 495 -9.02 -43.76 5.03
N GLY A 496 -8.23 -43.14 5.90
CA GLY A 496 -7.30 -43.83 6.80
C GLY A 496 -5.94 -44.14 6.19
N TYR A 497 -5.72 -43.91 4.88
CA TYR A 497 -4.36 -43.95 4.32
C TYR A 497 -3.47 -42.91 5.02
N ARG A 498 -2.23 -43.31 5.34
CA ARG A 498 -1.26 -42.48 6.06
C ARG A 498 -0.08 -42.18 5.15
N PRO A 499 -0.06 -41.00 4.51
CA PRO A 499 1.07 -40.58 3.70
C PRO A 499 2.34 -40.53 4.55
N LYS A 500 3.43 -41.11 4.05
CA LYS A 500 4.76 -41.05 4.67
C LYS A 500 5.64 -40.13 3.86
N ASP A 501 6.27 -39.15 4.52
CA ASP A 501 7.18 -38.20 3.88
C ASP A 501 6.56 -37.39 2.74
N TRP A 502 5.25 -37.08 2.83
CA TRP A 502 4.58 -36.17 1.90
C TRP A 502 4.62 -34.73 2.42
N TYR A 503 4.71 -33.77 1.51
CA TYR A 503 4.73 -32.34 1.83
C TYR A 503 3.32 -31.84 2.13
N LYS A 504 3.15 -30.97 3.11
CA LYS A 504 1.83 -30.38 3.41
C LYS A 504 1.57 -29.20 2.49
N VAL A 505 0.35 -29.03 2.02
CA VAL A 505 -0.01 -27.91 1.13
C VAL A 505 -1.43 -27.44 1.41
N THR A 506 -1.72 -26.19 1.06
CA THR A 506 -3.08 -25.67 0.91
C THR A 506 -3.41 -25.55 -0.57
N VAL A 507 -4.59 -25.98 -0.99
CA VAL A 507 -5.04 -25.83 -2.38
C VAL A 507 -5.95 -24.60 -2.46
N PRO A 508 -5.78 -23.69 -3.43
CA PRO A 508 -4.97 -23.84 -4.65
C PRO A 508 -3.44 -23.67 -4.48
N ASN A 509 -2.65 -24.50 -5.17
CA ASN A 509 -1.19 -24.39 -5.27
C ASN A 509 -0.59 -25.26 -6.39
N THR A 510 0.53 -24.81 -6.95
CA THR A 510 1.39 -25.59 -7.85
C THR A 510 2.35 -26.48 -7.07
N VAL A 511 3.02 -27.42 -7.74
CA VAL A 511 3.97 -28.33 -7.09
C VAL A 511 5.19 -27.56 -6.59
N VAL A 512 5.81 -26.71 -7.41
CA VAL A 512 6.94 -25.87 -6.99
C VAL A 512 6.52 -24.86 -5.94
N GLY A 513 5.33 -24.25 -6.07
CA GLY A 513 4.77 -23.36 -5.05
C GLY A 513 4.71 -24.03 -3.67
N ALA A 514 4.18 -25.24 -3.61
CA ALA A 514 4.12 -26.04 -2.39
C ALA A 514 5.50 -26.40 -1.84
N LEU A 515 6.46 -26.78 -2.69
CA LEU A 515 7.82 -27.14 -2.26
C LEU A 515 8.59 -25.92 -1.71
N VAL A 516 8.37 -24.73 -2.27
CA VAL A 516 8.91 -23.47 -1.73
C VAL A 516 8.28 -23.17 -0.36
N GLU A 517 6.97 -23.33 -0.19
CA GLU A 517 6.29 -23.14 1.10
C GLU A 517 6.77 -24.13 2.19
N ASN A 518 7.18 -25.34 1.80
CA ASN A 518 7.76 -26.34 2.71
C ASN A 518 9.26 -26.13 2.96
N GLY A 519 9.90 -25.14 2.31
CA GLY A 519 11.32 -24.85 2.47
C GLY A 519 12.26 -25.82 1.74
N THR A 520 11.74 -26.65 0.83
CA THR A 520 12.55 -27.55 -0.01
C THR A 520 13.43 -26.77 -0.97
N TYR A 521 12.89 -25.69 -1.54
CA TYR A 521 13.65 -24.74 -2.35
C TYR A 521 13.67 -23.37 -1.69
N ARG A 522 14.78 -22.65 -1.86
CA ARG A 522 14.89 -21.24 -1.45
C ARG A 522 13.92 -20.40 -2.28
N ASP A 523 13.63 -19.18 -1.82
CA ASP A 523 12.78 -18.23 -2.54
C ASP A 523 13.27 -18.08 -4.01
N PRO A 524 12.51 -18.57 -5.01
CA PRO A 524 12.91 -18.54 -6.40
C PRO A 524 12.94 -17.11 -6.97
N TYR A 525 12.40 -16.13 -6.25
CA TYR A 525 12.31 -14.74 -6.68
C TYR A 525 13.54 -13.90 -6.32
N PHE A 526 14.51 -14.48 -5.60
CA PHE A 526 15.77 -13.85 -5.28
C PHE A 526 16.91 -14.39 -6.15
N ALA A 527 17.62 -13.47 -6.81
CA ALA A 527 18.83 -13.77 -7.57
C ALA A 527 18.60 -14.91 -8.60
N MET A 528 19.54 -15.85 -8.67
CA MET A 528 19.46 -17.02 -9.54
C MET A 528 18.83 -18.24 -8.85
N ASN A 529 18.10 -18.09 -7.74
CA ASN A 529 17.60 -19.24 -6.97
C ASN A 529 16.68 -20.16 -7.79
N LEU A 530 15.84 -19.59 -8.68
CA LEU A 530 15.03 -20.40 -9.59
C LEU A 530 15.91 -21.32 -10.47
N ARG A 531 17.08 -20.84 -10.92
CA ARG A 531 18.02 -21.62 -11.73
C ARG A 531 18.71 -22.74 -10.97
N ALA A 532 18.68 -22.71 -9.64
CA ALA A 532 19.24 -23.75 -8.79
C ALA A 532 18.28 -24.95 -8.61
N ILE A 533 17.03 -24.84 -9.07
CA ILE A 533 16.08 -25.95 -9.07
C ILE A 533 16.46 -26.92 -10.20
N PRO A 534 16.54 -28.24 -9.97
CA PRO A 534 16.88 -29.18 -11.04
C PRO A 534 15.91 -29.06 -12.24
N GLY A 535 16.44 -29.12 -13.46
CA GLY A 535 15.68 -28.95 -14.70
C GLY A 535 15.64 -27.53 -15.29
N THR A 536 16.28 -26.53 -14.67
CA THR A 536 16.27 -25.12 -15.13
C THR A 536 17.61 -24.66 -15.75
N THR A 537 18.29 -25.53 -16.49
CA THR A 537 19.63 -25.25 -17.05
C THR A 537 19.62 -24.60 -18.43
N TYR A 538 18.45 -24.22 -18.96
CA TYR A 538 18.29 -23.54 -20.24
C TYR A 538 18.96 -22.15 -20.26
N PRO A 539 19.41 -21.64 -21.42
CA PRO A 539 19.99 -20.30 -21.56
C PRO A 539 19.07 -19.18 -21.03
N ILE A 540 19.67 -18.15 -20.42
CA ILE A 540 18.91 -16.97 -19.95
C ILE A 540 18.27 -16.27 -21.15
N GLY A 541 16.98 -15.95 -21.03
CA GLY A 541 16.17 -15.34 -22.09
C GLY A 541 15.43 -16.34 -22.97
N GLU A 542 15.68 -17.66 -22.87
CA GLU A 542 14.89 -18.65 -23.61
C GLU A 542 13.55 -18.97 -22.91
N ARG A 543 12.51 -19.22 -23.73
CA ARG A 543 11.16 -19.56 -23.27
C ARG A 543 11.03 -21.03 -22.85
N PHE A 544 11.36 -21.31 -21.60
CA PHE A 544 11.37 -22.68 -21.06
C PHE A 544 10.05 -23.47 -21.22
N THR A 545 8.87 -22.85 -21.21
CA THR A 545 7.63 -23.59 -21.49
C THR A 545 7.67 -24.27 -22.87
N LEU A 546 8.27 -23.61 -23.87
CA LEU A 546 8.31 -24.09 -25.25
C LEU A 546 9.42 -25.13 -25.47
N LEU A 547 10.20 -25.45 -24.43
CA LEU A 547 11.22 -26.48 -24.45
C LEU A 547 10.69 -27.75 -23.78
N PRO A 548 11.01 -28.95 -24.27
CA PRO A 548 10.71 -30.18 -23.55
C PRO A 548 11.31 -30.15 -22.14
N MET A 549 10.58 -30.67 -21.15
CA MET A 549 11.13 -30.77 -19.80
C MET A 549 12.34 -31.73 -19.77
N PRO A 550 13.49 -31.34 -19.17
CA PRO A 550 14.68 -32.18 -19.10
C PRO A 550 14.40 -33.52 -18.42
N ALA A 551 15.07 -34.58 -18.88
CA ALA A 551 14.84 -35.94 -18.39
C ALA A 551 15.23 -36.14 -16.92
N ASP A 552 16.16 -35.34 -16.41
CA ASP A 552 16.60 -35.30 -15.02
C ASP A 552 15.74 -34.39 -14.12
N SER A 553 14.72 -33.73 -14.67
CA SER A 553 13.81 -32.89 -13.90
C SER A 553 12.97 -33.73 -12.92
N PRO A 554 12.91 -33.38 -11.62
CA PRO A 554 12.07 -34.05 -10.63
C PRO A 554 10.57 -33.81 -10.87
N PHE A 555 10.23 -32.94 -11.81
CA PHE A 555 8.85 -32.63 -12.22
C PHE A 555 8.43 -33.38 -13.49
N LYS A 556 9.32 -34.18 -14.09
CA LYS A 556 8.97 -35.03 -15.24
C LYS A 556 8.00 -36.16 -14.86
N PRO A 557 8.14 -36.84 -13.70
CA PRO A 557 7.10 -37.72 -13.18
C PRO A 557 5.84 -36.95 -12.78
N SER A 558 4.68 -37.60 -12.80
CA SER A 558 3.45 -37.04 -12.23
C SER A 558 3.58 -36.78 -10.72
N TRP A 559 2.70 -35.95 -10.17
CA TRP A 559 2.66 -35.66 -8.73
C TRP A 559 1.28 -35.96 -8.15
N TRP A 560 1.26 -36.53 -6.96
CA TRP A 560 0.04 -36.82 -6.22
C TRP A 560 -0.32 -35.67 -5.30
N TYR A 561 -1.60 -35.32 -5.28
CA TYR A 561 -2.27 -34.50 -4.27
C TYR A 561 -3.27 -35.37 -3.53
N ARG A 562 -3.27 -35.36 -2.20
CA ARG A 562 -4.23 -36.11 -1.39
C ARG A 562 -4.75 -35.30 -0.21
N THR A 563 -6.06 -35.33 0.03
CA THR A 563 -6.68 -34.84 1.26
C THR A 563 -7.67 -35.87 1.84
N GLU A 564 -7.91 -35.78 3.15
CA GLU A 564 -8.92 -36.54 3.88
C GLU A 564 -9.73 -35.56 4.73
N PHE A 565 -11.05 -35.67 4.68
CA PHE A 565 -11.99 -34.78 5.37
C PHE A 565 -13.21 -35.56 5.86
N THR A 566 -13.95 -35.00 6.81
CA THR A 566 -15.15 -35.64 7.38
C THR A 566 -16.40 -34.93 6.89
N MET A 567 -17.37 -35.70 6.39
CA MET A 567 -18.65 -35.16 5.95
C MET A 567 -19.63 -35.05 7.12
N PRO A 568 -20.41 -33.96 7.24
CA PRO A 568 -21.46 -33.86 8.26
C PRO A 568 -22.53 -34.97 8.13
N PRO A 569 -23.10 -35.46 9.26
CA PRO A 569 -24.11 -36.52 9.25
C PRO A 569 -25.50 -36.08 8.73
N ALA A 570 -25.82 -34.78 8.79
CA ALA A 570 -27.17 -34.24 8.52
C ALA A 570 -27.53 -34.05 7.02
N LEU A 571 -26.74 -34.60 6.09
CA LEU A 571 -26.85 -34.31 4.65
C LEU A 571 -27.45 -35.45 3.82
N SER A 572 -28.07 -36.46 4.43
CA SER A 572 -28.70 -37.57 3.70
C SER A 572 -30.24 -37.48 3.78
N PRO A 573 -30.99 -37.65 2.66
CA PRO A 573 -30.55 -38.04 1.31
C PRO A 573 -30.33 -36.84 0.37
N ARG A 574 -29.07 -36.48 0.10
CA ARG A 574 -28.66 -35.47 -0.91
C ARG A 574 -27.75 -36.11 -1.95
N SER A 575 -27.73 -35.54 -3.16
CA SER A 575 -26.72 -35.78 -4.19
C SER A 575 -25.47 -34.94 -3.90
N PHE A 576 -24.29 -35.41 -4.30
CA PHE A 576 -23.01 -34.76 -4.06
C PHE A 576 -22.19 -34.67 -5.35
N ALA A 577 -21.55 -33.52 -5.56
CA ALA A 577 -20.66 -33.32 -6.70
C ALA A 577 -19.31 -32.74 -6.25
N LEU A 578 -18.21 -33.30 -6.75
CA LEU A 578 -16.84 -32.82 -6.54
C LEU A 578 -16.44 -31.90 -7.69
N HIS A 579 -15.94 -30.72 -7.35
CA HIS A 579 -15.60 -29.67 -8.29
C HIS A 579 -14.11 -29.35 -8.27
N PHE A 580 -13.56 -29.07 -9.45
CA PHE A 580 -12.21 -28.50 -9.65
C PHE A 580 -12.34 -27.27 -10.55
N ASP A 581 -11.92 -26.11 -10.05
CA ASP A 581 -11.97 -24.85 -10.79
C ASP A 581 -10.73 -24.60 -11.67
N GLY A 582 -9.66 -25.39 -11.51
CA GLY A 582 -8.46 -25.26 -12.31
C GLY A 582 -7.40 -26.30 -11.99
N ILE A 583 -6.97 -27.04 -13.01
CA ILE A 583 -5.89 -28.03 -12.96
C ILE A 583 -4.93 -27.70 -14.08
N ASN A 584 -3.66 -27.45 -13.77
CA ASN A 584 -2.65 -27.23 -14.80
C ASN A 584 -1.79 -28.50 -14.98
N TYR A 585 -1.88 -29.21 -16.11
CA TYR A 585 -2.94 -29.08 -17.12
C TYR A 585 -3.84 -30.31 -17.19
N ARG A 586 -3.40 -31.45 -16.64
CA ARG A 586 -4.07 -32.75 -16.76
C ARG A 586 -4.03 -33.51 -15.44
N ALA A 587 -5.06 -34.31 -15.17
CA ALA A 587 -5.05 -35.18 -13.99
C ALA A 587 -5.83 -36.50 -14.10
N ASN A 588 -5.48 -37.48 -13.27
CA ASN A 588 -6.41 -38.52 -12.87
C ASN A 588 -6.99 -38.19 -11.48
N VAL A 589 -8.29 -38.42 -11.27
CA VAL A 589 -9.00 -38.06 -10.03
C VAL A 589 -9.67 -39.28 -9.40
N TRP A 590 -9.45 -39.48 -8.10
CA TRP A 590 -10.09 -40.53 -7.32
C TRP A 590 -10.80 -40.01 -6.08
N PHE A 591 -11.91 -40.66 -5.74
CA PHE A 591 -12.69 -40.42 -4.53
C PHE A 591 -12.98 -41.74 -3.82
N ASN A 592 -12.58 -41.88 -2.56
CA ASN A 592 -12.83 -43.07 -1.72
C ASN A 592 -12.44 -44.43 -2.35
N GLY A 593 -11.39 -44.46 -3.17
CA GLY A 593 -10.87 -45.67 -3.82
C GLY A 593 -11.35 -45.88 -5.26
N GLU A 594 -12.30 -45.09 -5.75
CA GLU A 594 -12.82 -45.17 -7.12
C GLU A 594 -12.30 -44.01 -7.97
N ARG A 595 -11.97 -44.28 -9.25
CA ARG A 595 -11.55 -43.25 -10.19
C ARG A 595 -12.78 -42.57 -10.77
N VAL A 596 -12.90 -41.27 -10.57
CA VAL A 596 -14.05 -40.46 -11.02
C VAL A 596 -13.75 -39.64 -12.28
N GLY A 597 -12.46 -39.45 -12.61
CA GLY A 597 -12.04 -38.82 -13.86
C GLY A 597 -10.65 -39.31 -14.29
N GLY A 598 -10.45 -39.53 -15.59
CA GLY A 598 -9.18 -39.94 -16.15
C GLY A 598 -8.42 -38.80 -16.85
N ALA A 599 -7.11 -38.98 -17.05
CA ALA A 599 -6.22 -38.00 -17.69
C ALA A 599 -6.66 -37.60 -19.11
N LEU A 600 -7.39 -38.44 -19.84
CA LEU A 600 -7.94 -38.08 -21.16
C LEU A 600 -9.14 -37.12 -21.04
N GLU A 601 -9.92 -37.23 -19.96
CA GLU A 601 -11.13 -36.42 -19.74
C GLU A 601 -10.80 -35.10 -19.03
N VAL A 602 -9.85 -35.15 -18.11
CA VAL A 602 -9.41 -34.04 -17.26
C VAL A 602 -8.13 -33.46 -17.84
N ALA A 603 -8.30 -32.59 -18.85
CA ALA A 603 -7.22 -31.92 -19.57
C ALA A 603 -7.63 -30.48 -19.92
N GLY A 604 -6.69 -29.54 -19.81
CA GLY A 604 -6.81 -28.13 -20.11
C GLY A 604 -6.77 -27.24 -18.86
N ALA A 605 -5.85 -26.27 -18.85
CA ALA A 605 -5.61 -25.42 -17.67
C ALA A 605 -6.85 -24.61 -17.22
N PHE A 606 -7.69 -24.20 -18.16
CA PHE A 606 -8.87 -23.35 -17.91
C PHE A 606 -10.19 -24.13 -17.91
N ARG A 607 -10.14 -25.47 -17.88
CA ARG A 607 -11.34 -26.30 -17.72
C ARG A 607 -11.80 -26.33 -16.27
N ARG A 608 -13.12 -26.41 -16.08
CA ARG A 608 -13.74 -26.71 -14.80
C ARG A 608 -14.39 -28.09 -14.87
N HIS A 609 -14.20 -28.89 -13.83
CA HIS A 609 -14.69 -30.27 -13.80
C HIS A 609 -15.65 -30.47 -12.63
N GLU A 610 -16.79 -31.10 -12.92
CA GLU A 610 -17.81 -31.52 -11.93
C GLU A 610 -18.01 -33.03 -12.04
N PHE A 611 -17.81 -33.76 -10.95
CA PHE A 611 -17.97 -35.22 -10.87
C PHE A 611 -19.08 -35.60 -9.88
N ASP A 612 -20.08 -36.38 -10.30
CA ASP A 612 -21.07 -36.96 -9.40
C ASP A 612 -20.38 -38.02 -8.51
N VAL A 613 -20.31 -37.74 -7.21
CA VAL A 613 -19.69 -38.62 -6.20
C VAL A 613 -20.73 -39.14 -5.21
N THR A 614 -22.02 -38.99 -5.51
CA THR A 614 -23.13 -39.32 -4.59
C THR A 614 -23.04 -40.72 -4.01
N ARG A 615 -22.71 -41.71 -4.85
CA ARG A 615 -22.62 -43.13 -4.43
C ARG A 615 -21.36 -43.44 -3.62
N LEU A 616 -20.37 -42.54 -3.63
CA LEU A 616 -19.06 -42.73 -3.01
C LEU A 616 -18.93 -42.01 -1.68
N VAL A 617 -19.70 -40.94 -1.47
CA VAL A 617 -19.66 -40.13 -0.25
C VAL A 617 -20.15 -40.94 0.95
N ARG A 618 -19.37 -40.89 2.03
CA ARG A 618 -19.69 -41.44 3.35
C ARG A 618 -20.15 -40.31 4.26
N THR A 619 -21.46 -40.08 4.37
CA THR A 619 -22.02 -39.05 5.27
C THR A 619 -21.75 -39.40 6.73
N GLY A 620 -21.43 -38.39 7.56
CA GLY A 620 -21.06 -38.59 8.97
C GLY A 620 -19.71 -39.28 9.19
N GLY A 621 -18.94 -39.55 8.14
CA GLY A 621 -17.69 -40.31 8.20
C GLY A 621 -16.57 -39.70 7.36
N PRO A 622 -15.37 -40.30 7.40
CA PRO A 622 -14.21 -39.80 6.68
C PRO A 622 -14.29 -40.15 5.19
N ASN A 623 -13.88 -39.21 4.36
CA ASN A 623 -13.79 -39.27 2.91
C ASN A 623 -12.39 -38.80 2.48
N ALA A 624 -11.89 -39.30 1.35
CA ALA A 624 -10.60 -38.91 0.84
C ALA A 624 -10.61 -38.75 -0.68
N VAL A 625 -9.83 -37.77 -1.14
CA VAL A 625 -9.60 -37.46 -2.55
C VAL A 625 -8.12 -37.63 -2.82
N ALA A 626 -7.78 -38.27 -3.95
CA ALA A 626 -6.43 -38.29 -4.48
C ALA A 626 -6.45 -37.85 -5.95
N VAL A 627 -5.49 -37.03 -6.34
CA VAL A 627 -5.36 -36.47 -7.69
C VAL A 627 -3.93 -36.65 -8.15
N GLU A 628 -3.74 -37.27 -9.31
CA GLU A 628 -2.43 -37.38 -9.96
C GLU A 628 -2.35 -36.34 -11.07
N VAL A 629 -1.50 -35.33 -10.92
CA VAL A 629 -1.31 -34.25 -11.89
C VAL A 629 -0.08 -34.49 -12.77
N PHE A 630 -0.16 -34.07 -14.03
CA PHE A 630 0.91 -34.21 -15.02
C PHE A 630 1.42 -32.82 -15.44
N ALA A 631 2.74 -32.71 -15.61
CA ALA A 631 3.36 -31.47 -16.07
C ALA A 631 3.00 -31.19 -17.54
N PRO A 632 2.76 -29.93 -17.93
CA PRO A 632 2.57 -29.56 -19.32
C PRO A 632 3.81 -29.80 -20.20
N GLU A 633 3.57 -30.23 -21.42
CA GLU A 633 4.52 -30.26 -22.54
C GLU A 633 4.30 -29.05 -23.47
N PRO A 634 5.24 -28.74 -24.39
CA PRO A 634 5.18 -27.53 -25.22
C PRO A 634 3.95 -27.36 -26.12
N GLU A 635 3.22 -28.44 -26.39
CA GLU A 635 2.05 -28.49 -27.28
C GLU A 635 0.74 -28.73 -26.50
N ASP A 636 0.73 -28.50 -25.18
CA ASP A 636 -0.49 -28.58 -24.37
C ASP A 636 -1.15 -27.19 -24.19
N LEU A 637 -2.49 -27.15 -24.15
CA LEU A 637 -3.29 -25.97 -23.79
C LEU A 637 -3.20 -25.65 -22.28
N ALA A 638 -2.04 -25.14 -21.87
CA ALA A 638 -1.63 -24.91 -20.49
C ALA A 638 -1.48 -23.40 -20.16
N PHE A 639 -1.01 -23.10 -18.94
CA PHE A 639 -0.53 -21.76 -18.58
C PHE A 639 0.86 -21.48 -19.16
N MET A 640 1.06 -20.29 -19.73
CA MET A 640 2.34 -19.81 -20.28
C MET A 640 2.67 -18.39 -19.81
N TRP A 641 3.95 -18.07 -19.70
CA TRP A 641 4.52 -16.76 -19.33
C TRP A 641 5.04 -15.94 -20.52
N VAL A 642 4.87 -16.43 -21.75
CA VAL A 642 5.34 -15.80 -22.98
C VAL A 642 6.82 -15.43 -22.84
N ASP A 643 7.16 -14.15 -22.92
CA ASP A 643 8.47 -13.54 -22.73
C ASP A 643 8.49 -12.60 -21.50
N TRP A 644 7.45 -12.63 -20.66
CA TRP A 644 7.27 -11.70 -19.55
C TRP A 644 8.21 -12.00 -18.37
N ASN A 645 8.48 -13.28 -18.16
CA ASN A 645 9.31 -13.81 -17.09
C ASN A 645 9.77 -15.25 -17.40
N PRO A 646 10.82 -15.75 -16.72
CA PRO A 646 11.16 -17.16 -16.70
C PRO A 646 9.99 -18.02 -16.22
N THR A 647 9.88 -19.23 -16.77
CA THR A 647 8.87 -20.21 -16.36
C THR A 647 9.37 -21.01 -15.15
N PRO A 648 8.52 -21.33 -14.15
CA PRO A 648 8.92 -22.18 -13.03
C PRO A 648 9.29 -23.60 -13.48
N ALA A 649 10.09 -24.30 -12.68
CA ALA A 649 10.69 -25.59 -13.05
C ALA A 649 9.67 -26.71 -13.33
N ASP A 650 8.48 -26.62 -12.76
CA ASP A 650 7.38 -27.57 -12.95
C ASP A 650 6.39 -27.16 -14.05
N LYS A 651 6.67 -26.06 -14.77
CA LYS A 651 5.76 -25.46 -15.75
C LYS A 651 4.34 -25.25 -15.16
N ASN A 652 4.30 -24.86 -13.89
CA ASN A 652 3.09 -24.60 -13.12
C ASN A 652 2.17 -25.80 -12.94
N MET A 653 2.68 -27.04 -12.97
CA MET A 653 1.82 -28.21 -12.75
C MET A 653 1.14 -28.16 -11.37
N GLY A 654 -0.14 -28.55 -11.29
CA GLY A 654 -0.85 -28.63 -10.01
C GLY A 654 -2.31 -28.20 -10.03
N LEU A 655 -2.86 -28.00 -8.83
CA LEU A 655 -4.25 -27.57 -8.62
C LEU A 655 -4.26 -26.06 -8.38
N TRP A 656 -4.32 -25.28 -9.45
CA TRP A 656 -4.23 -23.81 -9.37
C TRP A 656 -5.60 -23.14 -9.12
N GLY A 657 -6.70 -23.88 -9.27
CA GLY A 657 -8.05 -23.44 -8.87
C GLY A 657 -8.57 -24.14 -7.62
N ASP A 658 -9.73 -23.69 -7.12
CA ASP A 658 -10.39 -24.25 -5.94
C ASP A 658 -10.84 -25.71 -6.15
N VAL A 659 -10.88 -26.47 -5.05
CA VAL A 659 -11.48 -27.81 -4.99
C VAL A 659 -12.55 -27.82 -3.89
N TYR A 660 -13.74 -28.30 -4.20
CA TYR A 660 -14.86 -28.26 -3.26
C TYR A 660 -15.93 -29.30 -3.57
N LEU A 661 -16.78 -29.60 -2.58
CA LEU A 661 -18.00 -30.37 -2.76
C LEU A 661 -19.21 -29.47 -2.74
N THR A 662 -20.20 -29.75 -3.59
CA THR A 662 -21.57 -29.23 -3.45
C THR A 662 -22.52 -30.37 -3.17
N HIS A 663 -23.70 -30.03 -2.67
CA HIS A 663 -24.78 -30.98 -2.47
C HIS A 663 -26.11 -30.39 -2.88
N SER A 664 -27.02 -31.24 -3.37
CA SER A 664 -28.36 -30.85 -3.77
C SER A 664 -29.37 -31.96 -3.44
N GLY A 665 -30.65 -31.63 -3.42
CA GLY A 665 -31.75 -32.58 -3.51
C GLY A 665 -31.91 -33.09 -4.95
N PRO A 666 -33.13 -33.48 -5.35
CA PRO A 666 -33.38 -34.09 -6.66
C PRO A 666 -33.23 -33.16 -7.88
N ILE A 667 -33.31 -31.84 -7.68
CA ILE A 667 -33.16 -30.79 -8.70
C ILE A 667 -31.93 -29.94 -8.35
N ALA A 668 -30.91 -29.94 -9.19
CA ALA A 668 -29.73 -29.08 -9.06
C ALA A 668 -29.85 -27.84 -9.96
N LEU A 669 -29.29 -26.72 -9.51
CA LEU A 669 -29.21 -25.46 -10.24
C LEU A 669 -27.77 -25.19 -10.66
N ARG A 670 -27.54 -24.84 -11.93
CA ARG A 670 -26.20 -24.49 -12.42
C ARG A 670 -26.22 -23.24 -13.30
N HIS A 671 -25.13 -22.51 -13.24
CA HIS A 671 -24.84 -21.37 -14.11
C HIS A 671 -25.96 -20.31 -14.17
N PRO A 672 -26.47 -19.80 -13.03
CA PRO A 672 -27.41 -18.68 -13.06
C PRO A 672 -26.81 -17.50 -13.83
N HIS A 673 -27.64 -16.78 -14.60
CA HIS A 673 -27.22 -15.68 -15.44
C HIS A 673 -28.30 -14.61 -15.51
N VAL A 674 -27.88 -13.34 -15.48
CA VAL A 674 -28.77 -12.19 -15.65
C VAL A 674 -28.28 -11.33 -16.79
N VAL A 675 -29.11 -11.18 -17.82
CA VAL A 675 -28.89 -10.24 -18.92
C VAL A 675 -29.78 -9.02 -18.70
N SER A 676 -29.20 -7.83 -18.76
CA SER A 676 -29.93 -6.56 -18.68
C SER A 676 -30.05 -5.87 -20.03
N GLN A 677 -31.24 -5.38 -20.34
CA GLN A 677 -31.51 -4.54 -21.51
C GLN A 677 -31.89 -3.13 -21.06
N LEU A 678 -31.19 -2.12 -21.59
CA LEU A 678 -31.46 -0.71 -21.34
C LEU A 678 -32.00 -0.01 -22.61
N PRO A 679 -32.97 0.91 -22.48
CA PRO A 679 -33.49 1.71 -23.60
C PRO A 679 -32.57 2.89 -23.93
N LEU A 680 -31.33 2.61 -24.36
CA LEU A 680 -30.29 3.64 -24.57
C LEU A 680 -30.76 4.73 -25.57
N PRO A 681 -30.50 6.03 -25.30
CA PRO A 681 -29.65 6.56 -24.23
C PRO A 681 -30.33 6.69 -22.86
N SER A 682 -31.63 6.39 -22.75
CA SER A 682 -32.28 6.26 -21.44
C SER A 682 -31.75 5.03 -20.70
N LEU A 683 -31.66 5.12 -19.39
CA LEU A 683 -31.20 4.03 -18.52
C LEU A 683 -32.35 3.38 -17.75
N ALA A 684 -33.59 3.81 -18.02
CA ALA A 684 -34.78 3.34 -17.31
C ALA A 684 -35.99 3.27 -18.26
N PRO A 685 -36.91 2.30 -18.06
CA PRO A 685 -36.78 1.14 -17.18
C PRO A 685 -35.81 0.07 -17.75
N ALA A 686 -35.16 -0.73 -16.90
CA ALA A 686 -34.33 -1.87 -17.33
C ALA A 686 -35.16 -3.16 -17.40
N GLY A 687 -34.97 -3.95 -18.46
CA GLY A 687 -35.52 -5.31 -18.56
C GLY A 687 -34.46 -6.34 -18.16
N LEU A 688 -34.78 -7.22 -17.22
CA LEU A 688 -33.90 -8.31 -16.80
C LEU A 688 -34.41 -9.66 -17.34
N THR A 689 -33.52 -10.42 -17.97
CA THR A 689 -33.78 -11.82 -18.32
C THR A 689 -32.89 -12.69 -17.46
N VAL A 690 -33.51 -13.60 -16.69
CA VAL A 690 -32.78 -14.55 -15.84
C VAL A 690 -32.81 -15.91 -16.50
N THR A 691 -31.63 -16.53 -16.66
CA THR A 691 -31.50 -17.91 -17.11
C THR A 691 -30.73 -18.73 -16.09
N THR A 692 -31.08 -20.01 -15.96
CA THR A 692 -30.33 -20.98 -15.16
C THR A 692 -30.52 -22.34 -15.78
N GLU A 693 -29.53 -23.19 -15.66
CA GLU A 693 -29.71 -24.58 -15.98
C GLU A 693 -30.33 -25.31 -14.78
N VAL A 694 -31.28 -26.19 -15.06
CA VAL A 694 -31.94 -27.06 -14.10
C VAL A 694 -31.64 -28.51 -14.46
N TRP A 695 -31.23 -29.29 -13.48
CA TRP A 695 -30.81 -30.68 -13.70
C TRP A 695 -31.49 -31.61 -12.72
N ASN A 696 -32.18 -32.63 -13.24
CA ASN A 696 -32.63 -33.76 -12.43
C ASN A 696 -31.46 -34.70 -12.17
N VAL A 697 -30.93 -34.70 -10.95
CA VAL A 697 -29.78 -35.55 -10.57
C VAL A 697 -30.19 -36.99 -10.22
N THR A 698 -31.46 -37.36 -10.42
CA THR A 698 -32.00 -38.67 -10.06
C THR A 698 -32.38 -39.52 -11.27
N ASP A 699 -32.56 -40.82 -11.04
CA ASP A 699 -32.97 -41.81 -12.03
C ASP A 699 -34.51 -41.92 -12.19
N ARG A 700 -35.27 -40.99 -11.61
CA ARG A 700 -36.75 -40.91 -11.71
C ARG A 700 -37.19 -39.53 -12.16
N ALA A 701 -38.39 -39.40 -12.72
CA ALA A 701 -38.94 -38.09 -13.03
C ALA A 701 -39.19 -37.28 -11.75
N VAL A 702 -38.90 -35.98 -11.78
CA VAL A 702 -39.05 -35.08 -10.64
C VAL A 702 -39.83 -33.83 -11.06
N SER A 703 -40.69 -33.35 -10.17
CA SER A 703 -41.39 -32.09 -10.33
C SER A 703 -41.01 -31.15 -9.19
N GLY A 704 -40.96 -29.87 -9.47
CA GLY A 704 -40.60 -28.85 -8.50
C GLY A 704 -40.93 -27.45 -8.98
N VAL A 705 -40.48 -26.46 -8.21
CA VAL A 705 -40.59 -25.04 -8.55
C VAL A 705 -39.22 -24.41 -8.42
N VAL A 706 -38.80 -23.63 -9.41
CA VAL A 706 -37.63 -22.77 -9.29
C VAL A 706 -38.11 -21.36 -8.99
N ARG A 707 -37.67 -20.84 -7.85
CA ARG A 707 -37.95 -19.50 -7.34
C ARG A 707 -36.72 -18.63 -7.51
N GLY A 708 -36.93 -17.36 -7.83
CA GLY A 708 -35.87 -16.37 -7.89
C GLY A 708 -36.23 -15.11 -7.13
N LYS A 709 -35.21 -14.50 -6.53
CA LYS A 709 -35.32 -13.25 -5.79
C LYS A 709 -34.19 -12.30 -6.16
N ILE A 710 -34.55 -11.06 -6.48
CA ILE A 710 -33.63 -9.92 -6.66
C ILE A 710 -34.17 -8.79 -5.78
N GLU A 711 -33.55 -8.57 -4.62
CA GLU A 711 -34.06 -7.64 -3.60
C GLU A 711 -35.54 -7.91 -3.25
N ALA A 712 -36.46 -7.02 -3.61
CA ALA A 712 -37.90 -7.16 -3.40
C ALA A 712 -38.65 -7.87 -4.55
N ILE A 713 -37.99 -8.08 -5.69
CA ILE A 713 -38.57 -8.76 -6.85
C ILE A 713 -38.52 -10.26 -6.60
N ALA A 714 -39.67 -10.93 -6.74
CA ALA A 714 -39.79 -12.38 -6.67
C ALA A 714 -40.46 -12.92 -7.94
N PHE A 715 -40.01 -14.07 -8.42
CA PHE A 715 -40.55 -14.77 -9.57
C PHE A 715 -40.39 -16.27 -9.39
N GLU A 716 -41.26 -17.08 -10.02
CA GLU A 716 -41.16 -18.53 -9.94
C GLU A 716 -41.74 -19.22 -11.17
N LYS A 717 -41.29 -20.44 -11.43
CA LYS A 717 -41.80 -21.28 -12.52
C LYS A 717 -41.73 -22.75 -12.12
N ALA A 718 -42.83 -23.47 -12.36
CA ALA A 718 -42.88 -24.90 -12.15
C ALA A 718 -42.05 -25.64 -13.21
N VAL A 719 -41.39 -26.71 -12.80
CA VAL A 719 -40.58 -27.57 -13.67
C VAL A 719 -40.97 -29.03 -13.48
N ARG A 720 -40.96 -29.79 -14.57
CA ARG A 720 -41.08 -31.25 -14.55
C ARG A 720 -39.97 -31.81 -15.43
N LEU A 721 -39.07 -32.57 -14.84
CA LEU A 721 -37.85 -33.05 -15.46
C LEU A 721 -37.87 -34.58 -15.54
N ALA A 722 -37.59 -35.12 -16.72
CA ALA A 722 -37.35 -36.55 -16.95
C ALA A 722 -36.09 -37.01 -16.18
N PRO A 723 -35.91 -38.32 -15.94
CA PRO A 723 -34.70 -38.85 -15.31
C PRO A 723 -33.44 -38.32 -15.98
N ARG A 724 -32.49 -37.79 -15.20
CA ARG A 724 -31.22 -37.22 -15.69
C ARG A 724 -31.34 -36.06 -16.68
N GLU A 725 -32.54 -35.50 -16.89
CA GLU A 725 -32.75 -34.38 -17.81
C GLU A 725 -32.06 -33.11 -17.29
N ARG A 726 -31.34 -32.44 -18.19
CA ARG A 726 -30.68 -31.16 -18.00
C ARG A 726 -31.22 -30.19 -19.04
N THR A 727 -31.80 -29.08 -18.62
CA THR A 727 -32.42 -28.08 -19.51
C THR A 727 -32.25 -26.67 -18.96
N THR A 728 -32.44 -25.66 -19.80
CA THR A 728 -32.32 -24.24 -19.41
C THR A 728 -33.69 -23.66 -19.10
N LEU A 729 -33.84 -23.15 -17.88
CA LEU A 729 -35.00 -22.38 -17.46
C LEU A 729 -34.76 -20.89 -17.70
N ARG A 730 -35.78 -20.18 -18.18
CA ARG A 730 -35.74 -18.75 -18.49
C ARG A 730 -36.90 -18.00 -17.84
N PHE A 731 -36.62 -16.80 -17.34
CA PHE A 731 -37.58 -15.84 -16.83
C PHE A 731 -37.39 -14.50 -17.53
N THR A 732 -38.44 -13.99 -18.16
CA THR A 732 -38.42 -12.71 -18.89
C THR A 732 -39.31 -11.67 -18.22
N PRO A 733 -39.15 -10.37 -18.54
CA PRO A 733 -40.06 -9.32 -18.06
C PRO A 733 -41.52 -9.52 -18.50
N ALA A 734 -41.76 -10.30 -19.57
CA ALA A 734 -43.11 -10.66 -20.01
C ALA A 734 -43.76 -11.74 -19.13
N GLU A 735 -42.96 -12.64 -18.56
CA GLU A 735 -43.43 -13.72 -17.67
C GLU A 735 -43.50 -13.27 -16.20
N ALA A 736 -42.62 -12.34 -15.80
CA ALA A 736 -42.60 -11.76 -14.46
C ALA A 736 -42.39 -10.24 -14.55
N ALA A 737 -43.48 -9.47 -14.41
CA ALA A 737 -43.48 -8.01 -14.59
C ALA A 737 -42.47 -7.28 -13.68
N GLY A 738 -42.16 -7.83 -12.51
CA GLY A 738 -41.15 -7.29 -11.59
C GLY A 738 -39.72 -7.29 -12.14
N LEU A 739 -39.41 -8.11 -13.16
CA LEU A 739 -38.13 -8.07 -13.87
C LEU A 739 -38.00 -6.87 -14.83
N ARG A 740 -39.04 -6.03 -14.95
CA ARG A 740 -38.94 -4.70 -15.54
C ARG A 740 -38.70 -3.67 -14.43
N VAL A 741 -37.44 -3.41 -14.13
CA VAL A 741 -37.01 -2.51 -13.05
C VAL A 741 -37.23 -1.06 -13.48
N ALA A 742 -38.14 -0.36 -12.81
CA ALA A 742 -38.51 1.01 -13.16
C ALA A 742 -37.36 2.01 -12.97
N GLU A 743 -36.65 1.92 -11.84
CA GLU A 743 -35.55 2.82 -11.47
C GLU A 743 -34.31 1.98 -11.09
N PRO A 744 -33.60 1.42 -12.09
CA PRO A 744 -32.44 0.57 -11.83
C PRO A 744 -31.25 1.37 -11.30
N ARG A 745 -30.51 0.78 -10.35
CA ARG A 745 -29.16 1.23 -9.96
C ARG A 745 -28.17 0.73 -11.00
N ILE A 746 -27.68 1.63 -11.85
CA ILE A 746 -26.84 1.26 -12.99
C ILE A 746 -25.40 1.03 -12.52
N TRP A 747 -24.79 -0.06 -12.97
CA TRP A 747 -23.36 -0.26 -12.77
C TRP A 747 -22.56 0.61 -13.76
N TRP A 748 -21.57 1.32 -13.23
CA TRP A 748 -20.65 2.14 -14.02
C TRP A 748 -19.19 1.86 -13.66
N PRO A 749 -18.26 2.02 -14.63
CA PRO A 749 -16.86 2.20 -14.30
C PRO A 749 -16.68 3.42 -13.40
N TYR A 750 -15.73 3.38 -12.46
CA TYR A 750 -15.71 4.30 -11.31
C TYR A 750 -15.60 5.80 -11.64
N ARG A 751 -15.16 6.15 -12.86
CA ARG A 751 -15.10 7.54 -13.34
C ARG A 751 -16.42 8.08 -13.88
N TYR A 752 -17.32 7.19 -14.26
CA TYR A 752 -18.58 7.51 -14.92
C TYR A 752 -19.79 7.41 -13.99
N GLY A 753 -19.66 6.69 -12.87
CA GLY A 753 -20.71 6.55 -11.86
C GLY A 753 -20.37 5.51 -10.78
N PRO A 754 -21.32 5.22 -9.88
CA PRO A 754 -21.17 4.15 -8.90
C PRO A 754 -21.20 2.76 -9.57
N PRO A 755 -20.36 1.81 -9.11
CA PRO A 755 -20.42 0.41 -9.54
C PRO A 755 -21.48 -0.37 -8.75
N ASP A 756 -22.76 -0.02 -8.92
CA ASP A 756 -23.86 -0.67 -8.21
C ASP A 756 -24.02 -2.17 -8.58
N LEU A 757 -24.19 -3.02 -7.56
CA LEU A 757 -24.35 -4.46 -7.71
C LEU A 757 -25.66 -4.94 -7.07
N TYR A 758 -26.24 -5.97 -7.69
CA TYR A 758 -27.39 -6.71 -7.23
C TYR A 758 -27.00 -8.16 -6.90
N THR A 759 -27.83 -8.84 -6.12
CA THR A 759 -27.73 -10.28 -5.90
C THR A 759 -29.00 -10.95 -6.40
N LEU A 760 -28.83 -11.93 -7.29
CA LEU A 760 -29.85 -12.89 -7.64
C LEU A 760 -29.67 -14.13 -6.75
N THR A 761 -30.73 -14.50 -6.04
CA THR A 761 -30.84 -15.80 -5.36
C THR A 761 -31.83 -16.66 -6.13
N LEU A 762 -31.41 -17.84 -6.57
CA LEU A 762 -32.28 -18.87 -7.15
C LEU A 762 -32.37 -20.05 -6.19
N GLU A 763 -33.58 -20.57 -5.98
CA GLU A 763 -33.84 -21.74 -5.14
C GLU A 763 -34.72 -22.73 -5.93
N ALA A 764 -34.28 -23.97 -6.06
CA ALA A 764 -35.09 -25.07 -6.58
C ALA A 764 -35.75 -25.80 -5.40
N VAL A 765 -37.07 -25.95 -5.45
CA VAL A 765 -37.88 -26.61 -4.42
C VAL A 765 -38.49 -27.87 -5.02
N ALA A 766 -38.38 -29.00 -4.31
CA ALA A 766 -38.99 -30.27 -4.71
C ALA A 766 -39.71 -30.89 -3.51
N GLY A 767 -41.05 -30.96 -3.56
CA GLY A 767 -41.86 -31.24 -2.37
C GLY A 767 -41.86 -30.02 -1.44
N ASP A 768 -41.64 -30.24 -0.14
CA ASP A 768 -41.59 -29.19 0.89
C ASP A 768 -40.17 -28.68 1.18
N ASP A 769 -39.14 -29.28 0.55
CA ASP A 769 -37.73 -29.01 0.84
C ASP A 769 -37.04 -28.22 -0.30
N THR A 770 -36.12 -27.32 0.08
CA THR A 770 -35.17 -26.73 -0.86
C THR A 770 -34.21 -27.80 -1.35
N SER A 771 -34.24 -28.05 -2.64
CA SER A 771 -33.37 -28.99 -3.34
C SER A 771 -31.98 -28.39 -3.57
N ASP A 772 -31.87 -27.23 -4.19
CA ASP A 772 -30.59 -26.56 -4.44
C ASP A 772 -30.80 -25.06 -4.43
N ARG A 773 -29.74 -24.30 -4.19
CA ARG A 773 -29.75 -22.85 -4.28
C ARG A 773 -28.43 -22.32 -4.82
N GLN A 774 -28.52 -21.18 -5.49
CA GLN A 774 -27.39 -20.48 -6.09
C GLN A 774 -27.58 -18.98 -5.90
N ASP A 775 -26.53 -18.32 -5.40
CA ASP A 775 -26.46 -16.87 -5.29
C ASP A 775 -25.42 -16.34 -6.30
N VAL A 776 -25.79 -15.33 -7.09
CA VAL A 776 -24.87 -14.68 -8.05
C VAL A 776 -25.00 -13.16 -7.99
N GLN A 777 -23.86 -12.47 -8.03
CA GLN A 777 -23.83 -11.02 -8.16
C GLN A 777 -23.85 -10.61 -9.63
N PHE A 778 -24.54 -9.52 -9.94
CA PHE A 778 -24.57 -8.93 -11.27
C PHE A 778 -24.76 -7.41 -11.19
N GLY A 779 -24.42 -6.70 -12.26
CA GLY A 779 -24.70 -5.26 -12.42
C GLY A 779 -25.65 -5.01 -13.58
N ILE A 780 -26.58 -4.07 -13.44
CA ILE A 780 -27.45 -3.63 -14.55
C ILE A 780 -26.64 -2.66 -15.41
N GLN A 781 -26.25 -3.11 -16.60
CA GLN A 781 -25.43 -2.34 -17.54
C GLN A 781 -25.57 -2.88 -18.96
N GLN A 782 -25.13 -2.12 -19.96
CA GLN A 782 -25.05 -2.61 -21.34
C GLN A 782 -23.73 -2.18 -21.99
N MET A 783 -22.98 -3.14 -22.55
CA MET A 783 -21.71 -2.89 -23.23
C MET A 783 -21.85 -3.12 -24.73
N SER A 784 -21.20 -2.27 -25.51
CA SER A 784 -21.11 -2.44 -26.95
C SER A 784 -19.79 -1.89 -27.47
N SER A 785 -19.52 -2.15 -28.75
CA SER A 785 -18.41 -1.51 -29.45
C SER A 785 -18.79 -1.26 -30.89
N GLU A 786 -18.11 -0.32 -31.53
CA GLU A 786 -18.25 -0.01 -32.95
C GLU A 786 -16.89 0.27 -33.58
N LEU A 787 -16.83 0.22 -34.90
CA LEU A 787 -15.71 0.78 -35.65
C LEU A 787 -16.04 2.25 -35.96
N THR A 788 -15.13 3.15 -35.61
CA THR A 788 -15.19 4.56 -36.04
C THR A 788 -15.06 4.68 -37.56
N ASP A 789 -15.32 5.87 -38.12
CA ASP A 789 -15.14 6.14 -39.55
C ASP A 789 -13.70 5.88 -40.06
N LYS A 790 -12.72 5.83 -39.15
CA LYS A 790 -11.32 5.48 -39.44
C LYS A 790 -11.00 3.99 -39.22
N GLY A 791 -12.00 3.17 -38.95
CA GLY A 791 -11.85 1.73 -38.70
C GLY A 791 -11.29 1.38 -37.31
N HIS A 792 -11.21 2.33 -36.37
CA HIS A 792 -10.74 2.05 -35.02
C HIS A 792 -11.87 1.58 -34.09
N ARG A 793 -11.60 0.57 -33.26
CA ARG A 793 -12.54 0.02 -32.29
C ARG A 793 -12.77 1.01 -31.16
N LEU A 794 -14.01 1.42 -30.95
CA LEU A 794 -14.46 2.27 -29.85
C LEU A 794 -15.44 1.49 -28.97
N PHE A 795 -15.16 1.42 -27.67
CA PHE A 795 -16.05 0.78 -26.70
C PHE A 795 -17.03 1.77 -26.09
N LYS A 796 -18.22 1.26 -25.75
CA LYS A 796 -19.27 2.00 -25.06
C LYS A 796 -19.77 1.22 -23.85
N VAL A 797 -20.01 1.92 -22.75
CA VAL A 797 -20.72 1.41 -21.57
C VAL A 797 -21.94 2.29 -21.34
N ASN A 798 -23.11 1.67 -21.27
CA ASN A 798 -24.41 2.33 -21.14
C ASN A 798 -24.61 3.43 -22.20
N GLY A 799 -24.19 3.14 -23.44
CA GLY A 799 -24.29 4.05 -24.59
C GLY A 799 -23.25 5.18 -24.63
N ARG A 800 -22.36 5.30 -23.64
CA ARG A 800 -21.31 6.35 -23.60
C ARG A 800 -19.96 5.80 -24.08
N PRO A 801 -19.25 6.50 -24.97
CA PRO A 801 -17.90 6.09 -25.36
C PRO A 801 -16.94 6.14 -24.17
N ILE A 802 -15.97 5.24 -24.16
CA ILE A 802 -14.91 5.19 -23.15
C ILE A 802 -13.56 5.09 -23.84
N LEU A 803 -12.65 6.02 -23.52
CA LEU A 803 -11.23 5.87 -23.84
C LEU A 803 -10.64 4.81 -22.92
N ILE A 804 -10.20 3.69 -23.49
CA ILE A 804 -9.54 2.64 -22.71
C ILE A 804 -8.15 3.12 -22.30
N ARG A 805 -7.86 3.11 -21.00
CA ARG A 805 -6.52 3.35 -20.44
C ARG A 805 -6.27 2.31 -19.38
N GLY A 806 -5.41 1.36 -19.69
CA GLY A 806 -5.17 0.21 -18.83
C GLY A 806 -3.74 -0.29 -18.85
N GLY A 807 -3.56 -1.48 -18.29
CA GLY A 807 -2.33 -2.26 -18.40
C GLY A 807 -2.60 -3.76 -18.42
N GLY A 808 -1.66 -4.53 -18.97
CA GLY A 808 -1.70 -6.00 -18.98
C GLY A 808 -1.49 -6.57 -17.58
N TRP A 809 -2.27 -7.58 -17.19
CA TRP A 809 -2.18 -8.23 -15.89
C TRP A 809 -1.24 -9.44 -15.92
N ALA A 810 -0.43 -9.58 -14.86
CA ALA A 810 0.35 -10.77 -14.61
C ALA A 810 -0.02 -11.41 -13.26
N SER A 811 -0.40 -12.69 -13.27
CA SER A 811 -0.57 -13.52 -12.06
C SER A 811 0.78 -13.80 -11.40
N ASP A 812 0.81 -14.16 -10.11
CA ASP A 812 2.04 -14.64 -9.46
C ASP A 812 2.63 -15.84 -10.23
N MET A 813 3.95 -15.86 -10.45
CA MET A 813 4.62 -16.86 -11.29
C MET A 813 4.36 -18.30 -10.84
N LEU A 814 4.11 -18.53 -9.54
CA LEU A 814 3.80 -19.85 -8.99
C LEU A 814 2.29 -20.14 -8.90
N LEU A 815 1.45 -19.25 -9.45
CA LEU A 815 -0.02 -19.28 -9.40
C LEU A 815 -0.56 -19.44 -7.96
N ARG A 816 0.13 -18.85 -6.98
CA ARG A 816 -0.34 -18.86 -5.59
C ARG A 816 -1.51 -17.88 -5.44
N PRO A 817 -2.54 -18.23 -4.63
CA PRO A 817 -3.65 -17.33 -4.38
C PRO A 817 -3.19 -15.95 -3.89
N VAL A 818 -3.72 -14.90 -4.51
CA VAL A 818 -3.42 -13.53 -4.11
C VAL A 818 -4.10 -13.24 -2.77
N THR A 819 -3.34 -12.75 -1.79
CA THR A 819 -3.93 -12.33 -0.51
C THR A 819 -4.94 -11.20 -0.74
N PRO A 820 -6.07 -11.14 -0.01
CA PRO A 820 -7.05 -10.06 -0.16
C PRO A 820 -6.45 -8.65 -0.03
N GLU A 821 -5.45 -8.48 0.83
CA GLU A 821 -4.77 -7.19 1.03
C GLU A 821 -3.97 -6.76 -0.20
N ARG A 822 -3.25 -7.69 -0.83
CA ARG A 822 -2.50 -7.46 -2.07
C ARG A 822 -3.45 -7.12 -3.21
N LEU A 823 -4.50 -7.91 -3.41
CA LEU A 823 -5.50 -7.68 -4.45
C LEU A 823 -6.16 -6.29 -4.28
N ALA A 824 -6.57 -5.95 -3.05
CA ALA A 824 -7.14 -4.63 -2.75
C ALA A 824 -6.14 -3.49 -3.01
N ALA A 825 -4.86 -3.68 -2.75
CA ALA A 825 -3.83 -2.69 -3.07
C ALA A 825 -3.64 -2.51 -4.58
N GLN A 826 -3.63 -3.60 -5.35
CA GLN A 826 -3.53 -3.57 -6.81
C GLN A 826 -4.73 -2.88 -7.46
N MET A 827 -5.96 -3.19 -7.03
CA MET A 827 -7.17 -2.51 -7.51
C MET A 827 -7.17 -1.02 -7.14
N ARG A 828 -6.68 -0.67 -5.95
CA ARG A 828 -6.49 0.73 -5.55
C ARG A 828 -5.48 1.43 -6.45
N TYR A 829 -4.36 0.78 -6.80
CA TYR A 829 -3.33 1.34 -7.68
C TYR A 829 -3.83 1.62 -9.08
N VAL A 830 -4.68 0.76 -9.65
CA VAL A 830 -5.35 1.02 -10.94
C VAL A 830 -6.15 2.32 -10.86
N ARG A 831 -6.97 2.50 -9.82
CA ARG A 831 -7.79 3.71 -9.64
C ARG A 831 -6.96 4.95 -9.33
N GLU A 832 -5.93 4.82 -8.49
CA GLU A 832 -5.04 5.92 -8.12
C GLU A 832 -4.23 6.44 -9.31
N MET A 833 -3.76 5.55 -10.19
CA MET A 833 -3.13 5.93 -11.45
C MET A 833 -4.12 6.53 -12.44
N GLY A 834 -5.42 6.38 -12.20
CA GLY A 834 -6.44 6.88 -13.08
C GLY A 834 -6.75 5.98 -14.29
N LEU A 835 -6.22 4.77 -14.30
CA LEU A 835 -6.57 3.74 -15.26
C LEU A 835 -8.02 3.29 -15.04
N ASN A 836 -8.66 2.77 -16.09
CA ASN A 836 -10.02 2.25 -16.05
C ASN A 836 -10.13 0.78 -16.46
N THR A 837 -9.07 0.19 -17.03
CA THR A 837 -9.14 -1.15 -17.62
C THR A 837 -7.92 -2.00 -17.26
N ILE A 838 -8.12 -3.32 -17.16
CA ILE A 838 -7.06 -4.34 -17.06
C ILE A 838 -7.27 -5.36 -18.19
N ARG A 839 -6.21 -5.70 -18.94
CA ARG A 839 -6.24 -6.79 -19.94
C ARG A 839 -5.65 -8.07 -19.34
N LEU A 840 -6.32 -9.20 -19.53
CA LEU A 840 -5.86 -10.51 -19.06
C LEU A 840 -5.56 -11.37 -20.29
N GLU A 841 -4.31 -11.37 -20.73
CA GLU A 841 -3.86 -12.20 -21.84
C GLU A 841 -3.46 -13.59 -21.32
N GLY A 842 -4.40 -14.54 -21.38
CA GLY A 842 -4.19 -15.90 -20.90
C GLY A 842 -3.93 -16.03 -19.39
N LYS A 843 -4.04 -14.94 -18.61
CA LYS A 843 -3.93 -14.93 -17.15
C LYS A 843 -5.30 -14.81 -16.52
N LEU A 844 -6.17 -15.78 -16.82
CA LEU A 844 -7.54 -15.80 -16.32
C LEU A 844 -7.52 -16.13 -14.82
N GLU A 845 -8.05 -15.22 -14.02
CA GLU A 845 -7.85 -15.21 -12.55
C GLU A 845 -8.95 -15.94 -11.78
N GLY A 846 -8.81 -15.96 -10.45
CA GLY A 846 -9.81 -16.39 -9.48
C GLY A 846 -11.13 -15.57 -9.52
N GLU A 847 -12.19 -16.08 -8.88
CA GLU A 847 -13.50 -15.39 -8.79
C GLU A 847 -13.34 -14.06 -8.05
N GLU A 848 -12.50 -14.08 -7.01
CA GLU A 848 -12.15 -12.94 -6.18
C GLU A 848 -11.59 -11.75 -6.98
N PHE A 849 -10.92 -12.00 -8.10
CA PHE A 849 -10.37 -10.96 -8.95
C PHE A 849 -11.47 -10.22 -9.72
N TYR A 850 -12.38 -10.98 -10.35
CA TYR A 850 -13.51 -10.41 -11.09
C TYR A 850 -14.46 -9.66 -10.16
N GLU A 851 -14.78 -10.22 -8.99
CA GLU A 851 -15.57 -9.51 -7.98
C GLU A 851 -14.89 -8.23 -7.47
N ALA A 852 -13.55 -8.26 -7.31
CA ALA A 852 -12.81 -7.08 -6.90
C ALA A 852 -12.85 -5.99 -7.99
N ALA A 853 -12.79 -6.36 -9.27
CA ALA A 853 -12.94 -5.43 -10.39
C ALA A 853 -14.37 -4.86 -10.46
N ASP A 854 -15.40 -5.69 -10.29
CA ASP A 854 -16.80 -5.29 -10.23
C ASP A 854 -17.05 -4.22 -9.16
N ARG A 855 -16.61 -4.50 -7.92
CA ARG A 855 -16.78 -3.58 -6.78
C ARG A 855 -15.99 -2.29 -6.94
N ASN A 856 -14.89 -2.32 -7.68
CA ASN A 856 -14.05 -1.14 -7.91
C ASN A 856 -14.41 -0.37 -9.19
N GLY A 857 -15.36 -0.86 -9.99
CA GLY A 857 -15.71 -0.25 -11.27
C GLY A 857 -14.54 -0.22 -12.25
N ILE A 858 -13.73 -1.29 -12.29
CA ILE A 858 -12.58 -1.45 -13.19
C ILE A 858 -12.97 -2.43 -14.30
N LEU A 859 -12.77 -2.05 -15.55
CA LEU A 859 -13.11 -2.87 -16.71
C LEU A 859 -12.06 -3.97 -16.93
N LEU A 860 -12.48 -5.15 -17.38
CA LEU A 860 -11.61 -6.30 -17.67
C LEU A 860 -11.72 -6.72 -19.14
N MET A 861 -10.58 -7.07 -19.75
CA MET A 861 -10.51 -7.57 -21.12
C MET A 861 -9.79 -8.92 -21.14
N PRO A 862 -10.48 -10.02 -20.77
CA PRO A 862 -9.93 -11.36 -20.82
C PRO A 862 -9.87 -11.94 -22.23
N GLY A 863 -8.90 -12.84 -22.46
CA GLY A 863 -8.80 -13.64 -23.67
C GLY A 863 -7.72 -14.70 -23.59
N TRP A 864 -7.52 -15.40 -24.71
CA TRP A 864 -6.46 -16.40 -24.83
C TRP A 864 -5.06 -15.81 -24.87
N CYS A 865 -4.08 -16.64 -24.50
CA CYS A 865 -2.67 -16.29 -24.55
C CYS A 865 -2.17 -16.33 -26.00
N CYS A 866 -1.26 -15.43 -26.37
CA CYS A 866 -0.48 -15.63 -27.58
C CYS A 866 0.59 -16.71 -27.40
N CYS A 867 1.29 -16.97 -28.51
CA CYS A 867 2.69 -17.41 -28.48
C CYS A 867 2.94 -18.83 -27.92
N ASP A 868 1.88 -19.61 -27.74
CA ASP A 868 1.89 -20.99 -27.27
C ASP A 868 0.84 -21.83 -28.03
N GLN A 869 0.46 -22.99 -27.49
CA GLN A 869 -0.51 -23.88 -28.15
C GLN A 869 -1.85 -23.21 -28.44
N TRP A 870 -2.27 -22.18 -27.69
CA TRP A 870 -3.57 -21.49 -27.90
C TRP A 870 -3.69 -20.82 -29.27
N GLU A 871 -2.58 -20.50 -29.93
CA GLU A 871 -2.54 -19.92 -31.28
C GLU A 871 -1.81 -20.77 -32.33
N LYS A 872 -1.40 -21.99 -31.97
CA LYS A 872 -0.78 -22.95 -32.91
C LYS A 872 -1.83 -23.89 -33.50
N TRP A 873 -2.88 -23.33 -34.08
CA TRP A 873 -4.01 -24.10 -34.63
C TRP A 873 -3.59 -25.10 -35.72
N ASP A 874 -2.51 -24.82 -36.45
CA ASP A 874 -1.93 -25.74 -37.44
C ASP A 874 -1.34 -27.02 -36.81
N LYS A 875 -1.07 -26.99 -35.51
CA LYS A 875 -0.60 -28.11 -34.71
C LYS A 875 -1.68 -28.75 -33.84
N TRP A 876 -2.90 -28.23 -33.86
CA TRP A 876 -3.97 -28.76 -33.02
C TRP A 876 -4.34 -30.18 -33.41
N ASP A 877 -4.54 -31.01 -32.40
CA ASP A 877 -5.04 -32.37 -32.56
C ASP A 877 -6.51 -32.51 -32.11
N ALA A 878 -7.01 -33.75 -32.09
CA ALA A 878 -8.38 -34.02 -31.67
C ALA A 878 -8.65 -33.70 -30.18
N GLU A 879 -7.62 -33.71 -29.33
CA GLU A 879 -7.76 -33.27 -27.95
C GLU A 879 -7.89 -31.74 -27.88
N ASP A 880 -7.06 -30.99 -28.60
CA ASP A 880 -7.11 -29.52 -28.61
C ASP A 880 -8.49 -29.01 -29.07
N HIS A 881 -9.01 -29.55 -30.18
CA HIS A 881 -10.34 -29.22 -30.69
C HIS A 881 -11.48 -29.59 -29.73
N ARG A 882 -11.23 -30.45 -28.73
CA ARG A 882 -12.19 -30.75 -27.66
C ARG A 882 -11.99 -29.86 -26.44
N VAL A 883 -10.74 -29.60 -26.07
CA VAL A 883 -10.37 -28.91 -24.84
C VAL A 883 -10.53 -27.39 -24.97
N ALA A 884 -10.14 -26.79 -26.09
CA ALA A 884 -10.21 -25.35 -26.31
C ALA A 884 -11.65 -24.78 -26.24
N PRO A 885 -12.64 -25.26 -27.02
CA PRO A 885 -14.01 -24.75 -26.94
C PRO A 885 -14.67 -25.04 -25.59
N ALA A 886 -14.32 -26.16 -24.94
CA ALA A 886 -14.82 -26.47 -23.61
C ALA A 886 -14.21 -25.54 -22.54
N SER A 887 -12.94 -25.14 -22.68
CA SER A 887 -12.28 -24.14 -21.84
C SER A 887 -12.93 -22.78 -22.02
N LEU A 888 -13.22 -22.38 -23.26
CA LEU A 888 -13.98 -21.17 -23.53
C LEU A 888 -15.32 -21.19 -22.81
N ARG A 889 -16.09 -22.27 -22.96
CA ARG A 889 -17.39 -22.43 -22.31
C ARG A 889 -17.26 -22.25 -20.80
N ASP A 890 -16.31 -22.93 -20.17
CA ASP A 890 -16.15 -22.91 -18.72
C ASP A 890 -15.78 -21.51 -18.20
N GLN A 891 -14.90 -20.79 -18.92
CA GLN A 891 -14.52 -19.42 -18.54
C GLN A 891 -15.63 -18.40 -18.81
N ILE A 892 -16.37 -18.51 -19.92
CA ILE A 892 -17.50 -17.62 -20.20
C ILE A 892 -18.62 -17.81 -19.18
N LEU A 893 -18.94 -19.05 -18.81
CA LEU A 893 -19.93 -19.33 -17.77
C LEU A 893 -19.54 -18.79 -16.39
N ARG A 894 -18.24 -18.63 -16.12
CA ARG A 894 -17.73 -17.97 -14.92
C ARG A 894 -17.91 -16.46 -15.04
N MET A 895 -17.45 -15.88 -16.15
CA MET A 895 -17.28 -14.44 -16.28
C MET A 895 -18.55 -13.67 -16.66
N ARG A 896 -19.55 -14.31 -17.27
CA ARG A 896 -20.67 -13.62 -17.94
C ARG A 896 -21.54 -12.74 -17.04
N ASN A 897 -21.60 -13.00 -15.73
CA ASN A 897 -22.35 -12.16 -14.79
C ASN A 897 -21.57 -10.95 -14.28
N HIS A 898 -20.24 -10.92 -14.44
CA HIS A 898 -19.42 -9.83 -13.92
C HIS A 898 -19.59 -8.57 -14.78
N PRO A 899 -20.17 -7.48 -14.25
CA PRO A 899 -20.34 -6.25 -14.99
C PRO A 899 -19.01 -5.54 -15.30
N SER A 900 -17.90 -5.92 -14.66
CA SER A 900 -16.57 -5.43 -15.02
C SER A 900 -16.05 -5.95 -16.36
N VAL A 901 -16.48 -7.12 -16.81
CA VAL A 901 -15.90 -7.72 -18.01
C VAL A 901 -16.41 -7.01 -19.25
N LEU A 902 -15.52 -6.33 -19.98
CA LEU A 902 -15.83 -5.48 -21.11
C LEU A 902 -15.96 -6.22 -22.43
N ALA A 903 -15.01 -7.10 -22.70
CA ALA A 903 -14.88 -7.77 -23.99
C ALA A 903 -14.16 -9.10 -23.82
N TRP A 904 -14.38 -10.02 -24.76
CA TRP A 904 -13.64 -11.27 -24.88
C TRP A 904 -12.75 -11.28 -26.12
N PHE A 905 -11.53 -11.78 -26.00
CA PHE A 905 -10.56 -11.92 -27.10
C PHE A 905 -10.35 -13.39 -27.43
N ASN A 906 -10.74 -13.81 -28.64
CA ASN A 906 -10.61 -15.19 -29.13
C ASN A 906 -9.17 -15.58 -29.53
N GLY A 907 -8.28 -14.60 -29.60
CA GLY A 907 -6.86 -14.72 -29.87
C GLY A 907 -6.17 -13.45 -29.37
N SER A 908 -4.84 -13.43 -29.41
CA SER A 908 -4.03 -12.30 -28.99
C SER A 908 -3.24 -11.74 -30.18
N ASP A 909 -2.23 -12.44 -30.69
CA ASP A 909 -1.40 -11.98 -31.81
C ASP A 909 -2.08 -12.30 -33.15
N TYR A 910 -2.79 -13.42 -33.21
CA TYR A 910 -3.39 -13.91 -34.44
C TYR A 910 -4.90 -14.12 -34.29
N PRO A 911 -5.70 -13.79 -35.32
CA PRO A 911 -7.09 -14.20 -35.34
C PRO A 911 -7.16 -15.72 -35.56
N PRO A 912 -8.07 -16.44 -34.89
CA PRO A 912 -8.26 -17.85 -35.15
C PRO A 912 -8.67 -18.13 -36.61
N PRO A 913 -8.34 -19.31 -37.15
CA PRO A 913 -8.86 -19.74 -38.45
C PRO A 913 -10.39 -19.91 -38.42
N ALA A 914 -11.01 -19.99 -39.59
CA ALA A 914 -12.47 -19.87 -39.74
C ALA A 914 -13.29 -20.97 -39.05
N ASP A 915 -12.73 -22.17 -38.94
CA ASP A 915 -13.32 -23.30 -38.22
C ASP A 915 -13.26 -23.09 -36.70
N VAL A 916 -12.10 -22.71 -36.16
CA VAL A 916 -11.93 -22.43 -34.73
C VAL A 916 -12.72 -21.18 -34.30
N GLU A 917 -12.70 -20.10 -35.09
CA GLU A 917 -13.47 -18.90 -34.80
C GLU A 917 -14.97 -19.22 -34.76
N ARG A 918 -15.47 -20.06 -35.68
CA ARG A 918 -16.87 -20.52 -35.67
C ARG A 918 -17.22 -21.25 -34.38
N GLU A 919 -16.37 -22.18 -33.95
CA GLU A 919 -16.59 -22.93 -32.71
C GLU A 919 -16.63 -22.00 -31.49
N TYR A 920 -15.72 -21.03 -31.43
CA TYR A 920 -15.71 -20.05 -30.35
C TYR A 920 -16.96 -19.16 -30.35
N LEU A 921 -17.38 -18.66 -31.51
CA LEU A 921 -18.61 -17.88 -31.64
C LEU A 921 -19.86 -18.70 -31.28
N ASP A 922 -19.90 -19.99 -31.65
CA ASP A 922 -20.98 -20.91 -31.29
C ASP A 922 -21.05 -21.12 -29.77
N VAL A 923 -19.89 -21.26 -29.10
CA VAL A 923 -19.82 -21.36 -27.64
C VAL A 923 -20.34 -20.08 -26.98
N LEU A 924 -19.90 -18.91 -27.45
CA LEU A 924 -20.33 -17.61 -26.93
C LEU A 924 -21.84 -17.42 -27.10
N ALA A 925 -22.40 -17.77 -28.25
CA ALA A 925 -23.83 -17.72 -28.51
C ALA A 925 -24.63 -18.66 -27.58
N LYS A 926 -24.18 -19.91 -27.42
CA LYS A 926 -24.80 -20.89 -26.51
C LYS A 926 -24.71 -20.48 -25.04
N ALA A 927 -23.64 -19.77 -24.66
CA ALA A 927 -23.46 -19.24 -23.32
C ALA A 927 -24.16 -17.90 -23.10
N GLU A 928 -24.95 -17.41 -24.07
CA GLU A 928 -25.68 -16.14 -24.01
C GLU A 928 -24.75 -14.94 -23.71
N TRP A 929 -23.54 -14.94 -24.28
CA TRP A 929 -22.61 -13.83 -24.14
C TRP A 929 -23.15 -12.57 -24.83
N ASP A 930 -23.27 -11.49 -24.07
CA ASP A 930 -23.94 -10.25 -24.47
C ASP A 930 -22.98 -9.06 -24.65
N LYS A 931 -21.66 -9.33 -24.65
CA LYS A 931 -20.61 -8.29 -24.64
C LYS A 931 -19.77 -8.34 -25.91
N PRO A 932 -19.01 -7.28 -26.24
CA PRO A 932 -18.09 -7.28 -27.37
C PRO A 932 -17.16 -8.51 -27.42
N VAL A 933 -16.91 -8.99 -28.64
CA VAL A 933 -15.98 -10.08 -28.94
C VAL A 933 -15.01 -9.58 -30.00
N LEU A 934 -13.72 -9.86 -29.82
CA LEU A 934 -12.67 -9.55 -30.79
C LEU A 934 -12.03 -10.87 -31.24
N SER A 935 -11.70 -10.96 -32.53
CA SER A 935 -10.94 -12.08 -33.09
C SER A 935 -9.56 -12.19 -32.47
N SER A 936 -8.85 -11.06 -32.38
CA SER A 936 -7.53 -10.97 -31.76
C SER A 936 -7.24 -9.57 -31.20
N GLY A 937 -6.08 -9.44 -30.56
CA GLY A 937 -5.48 -8.17 -30.14
C GLY A 937 -4.82 -7.36 -31.26
N THR A 938 -4.77 -7.87 -32.49
CA THR A 938 -4.06 -7.24 -33.61
C THR A 938 -5.01 -6.65 -34.66
N GLY A 939 -4.48 -5.87 -35.60
CA GLY A 939 -5.29 -5.26 -36.68
C GLY A 939 -5.73 -6.24 -37.77
N ALA A 940 -5.34 -7.52 -37.68
CA ALA A 940 -5.72 -8.53 -38.63
C ALA A 940 -7.24 -8.85 -38.52
N PRO A 941 -7.97 -8.94 -39.64
CA PRO A 941 -9.40 -9.26 -39.60
C PRO A 941 -9.61 -10.74 -39.26
N GLY A 942 -10.62 -11.03 -38.44
CA GLY A 942 -11.13 -12.39 -38.27
C GLY A 942 -11.90 -12.86 -39.51
N PRO A 943 -11.80 -14.13 -39.91
CA PRO A 943 -12.50 -14.66 -41.07
C PRO A 943 -14.04 -14.59 -40.97
N MET A 944 -14.60 -14.55 -39.76
CA MET A 944 -16.04 -14.41 -39.50
C MET A 944 -16.40 -13.07 -38.86
N SER A 945 -15.62 -12.61 -37.87
CA SER A 945 -15.91 -11.35 -37.15
C SER A 945 -15.49 -10.08 -37.90
N GLY A 946 -14.69 -10.20 -38.96
CA GLY A 946 -14.22 -9.07 -39.76
C GLY A 946 -13.12 -8.25 -39.07
N PRO A 947 -12.98 -6.95 -39.41
CA PRO A 947 -11.92 -6.11 -38.84
C PRO A 947 -12.02 -5.98 -37.32
N SER A 948 -10.93 -6.28 -36.62
CA SER A 948 -10.84 -6.13 -35.15
C SER A 948 -10.93 -4.66 -34.72
N GLY A 949 -10.32 -3.76 -35.50
CA GLY A 949 -10.23 -2.32 -35.25
C GLY A 949 -9.20 -1.92 -34.19
N VAL A 950 -8.33 -2.85 -33.78
CA VAL A 950 -7.28 -2.64 -32.78
C VAL A 950 -5.89 -2.76 -33.41
N LYS A 951 -4.82 -2.55 -32.64
CA LYS A 951 -3.44 -2.70 -33.10
C LYS A 951 -2.51 -3.22 -32.01
N MET A 952 -1.43 -3.85 -32.46
CA MET A 952 -0.37 -4.47 -31.66
C MET A 952 0.96 -4.33 -32.44
N SER A 953 1.31 -3.10 -32.80
CA SER A 953 2.42 -2.82 -33.73
C SER A 953 3.69 -2.39 -32.99
N GLY A 954 3.83 -2.76 -31.72
CA GLY A 954 4.83 -2.21 -30.81
C GLY A 954 4.60 -0.73 -30.48
N PRO A 955 5.47 -0.12 -29.65
CA PRO A 955 6.71 -0.70 -29.16
C PRO A 955 6.55 -1.51 -27.86
N TYR A 956 7.55 -2.32 -27.57
CA TYR A 956 7.77 -3.07 -26.34
C TYR A 956 9.14 -2.81 -25.72
N ASP A 957 10.01 -2.03 -26.37
CA ASP A 957 11.25 -1.49 -25.80
C ASP A 957 11.29 0.05 -25.91
N TYR A 958 12.41 0.66 -25.53
CA TYR A 958 12.54 2.11 -25.40
C TYR A 958 12.22 2.85 -26.69
N VAL A 959 11.31 3.81 -26.57
CA VAL A 959 11.08 4.90 -27.52
C VAL A 959 11.07 6.23 -26.77
N PRO A 960 11.57 7.32 -27.37
CA PRO A 960 11.57 8.63 -26.74
C PRO A 960 10.15 9.24 -26.68
N PRO A 961 9.87 10.14 -25.74
CA PRO A 961 8.55 10.75 -25.54
C PRO A 961 7.84 11.30 -26.79
N PRO A 962 8.52 11.96 -27.76
CA PRO A 962 7.87 12.46 -28.97
C PRO A 962 7.21 11.37 -29.82
N TYR A 963 7.72 10.13 -29.78
CA TYR A 963 7.21 8.99 -30.56
C TYR A 963 5.68 8.87 -30.49
N TRP A 964 5.12 9.02 -29.29
CA TRP A 964 3.71 8.80 -29.02
C TRP A 964 2.78 9.78 -29.74
N LEU A 965 3.25 10.95 -30.12
CA LEU A 965 2.46 11.96 -30.82
C LEU A 965 2.85 12.12 -32.29
N THR A 966 4.05 11.70 -32.67
CA THR A 966 4.54 11.80 -34.05
C THR A 966 4.30 10.53 -34.88
N ASP A 967 4.26 9.35 -34.25
CA ASP A 967 3.96 8.11 -34.97
C ASP A 967 2.47 8.02 -35.32
N ALA A 968 2.19 7.78 -36.60
CA ALA A 968 0.84 7.62 -37.13
C ALA A 968 0.61 6.24 -37.75
N LYS A 969 1.56 5.30 -37.60
CA LYS A 969 1.54 4.00 -38.27
C LYS A 969 1.63 2.81 -37.31
N HIS A 970 2.41 2.91 -36.25
CA HIS A 970 2.69 1.84 -35.30
C HIS A 970 2.00 2.13 -33.96
N GLY A 971 2.74 2.32 -32.87
CA GLY A 971 2.25 2.48 -31.50
C GLY A 971 1.77 3.87 -31.09
N GLY A 972 1.92 4.90 -31.94
CA GLY A 972 1.53 6.27 -31.62
C GLY A 972 0.05 6.45 -31.29
N ALA A 973 -0.34 7.60 -30.77
CA ALA A 973 -1.67 7.85 -30.18
C ALA A 973 -2.81 7.95 -31.21
N PHE A 974 -3.19 6.81 -31.80
CA PHE A 974 -4.34 6.64 -32.68
C PHE A 974 -4.90 5.22 -32.55
N GLY A 975 -6.21 5.05 -32.76
CA GLY A 975 -6.90 3.79 -32.57
C GLY A 975 -6.74 3.19 -31.17
N PHE A 976 -6.89 1.88 -31.07
CA PHE A 976 -6.74 1.15 -29.80
C PHE A 976 -5.52 0.24 -29.85
N ALA A 977 -4.48 0.58 -29.08
CA ALA A 977 -3.34 -0.30 -28.83
C ALA A 977 -3.62 -1.24 -27.66
N THR A 978 -3.65 -2.55 -27.94
CA THR A 978 -4.02 -3.62 -26.99
C THR A 978 -2.88 -4.06 -26.08
N GLU A 979 -1.65 -3.69 -26.42
CA GLU A 979 -0.43 -3.88 -25.64
C GLU A 979 0.73 -3.12 -26.29
N ILE A 980 1.23 -2.10 -25.60
CA ILE A 980 2.43 -1.35 -26.00
C ILE A 980 3.05 -0.71 -24.76
N GLY A 981 4.30 -0.29 -24.83
CA GLY A 981 4.90 0.53 -23.79
C GLY A 981 6.33 0.93 -24.12
N PRO A 982 6.93 1.83 -23.31
CA PRO A 982 8.33 2.23 -23.48
C PRO A 982 9.34 1.18 -22.96
N GLY A 983 8.90 -0.08 -22.81
CA GLY A 983 9.75 -1.21 -22.46
C GLY A 983 10.18 -1.32 -21.01
N ALA A 984 11.49 -1.28 -20.81
CA ALA A 984 12.09 -1.54 -19.50
C ALA A 984 11.52 -0.62 -18.41
N ALA A 985 11.40 -1.19 -17.22
CA ALA A 985 10.86 -0.57 -16.04
C ALA A 985 11.74 -0.99 -14.86
N VAL A 986 12.93 -0.39 -14.75
CA VAL A 986 13.85 -0.76 -13.66
C VAL A 986 13.22 -0.35 -12.31
N PRO A 987 13.08 -1.26 -11.33
CA PRO A 987 12.48 -0.94 -10.04
C PRO A 987 13.27 0.12 -9.25
N PRO A 988 12.64 0.76 -8.26
CA PRO A 988 13.37 1.56 -7.28
C PRO A 988 14.50 0.77 -6.61
N ILE A 989 15.57 1.46 -6.19
CA ILE A 989 16.77 0.82 -5.64
C ILE A 989 16.49 -0.12 -4.47
N GLU A 990 15.45 0.16 -3.68
CA GLU A 990 15.06 -0.68 -2.57
C GLU A 990 14.52 -2.05 -3.02
N SER A 991 13.85 -2.12 -4.16
CA SER A 991 13.38 -3.37 -4.75
C SER A 991 14.52 -4.12 -5.42
N LEU A 992 15.44 -3.42 -6.09
CA LEU A 992 16.66 -4.01 -6.63
C LEU A 992 17.46 -4.73 -5.53
N ARG A 993 17.65 -4.09 -4.37
CA ARG A 993 18.31 -4.70 -3.19
C ARG A 993 17.54 -5.87 -2.58
N GLN A 994 16.25 -5.98 -2.86
CA GLN A 994 15.40 -7.06 -2.37
C GLN A 994 15.42 -8.28 -3.28
N MET A 995 15.73 -8.11 -4.57
CA MET A 995 15.78 -9.20 -5.56
C MET A 995 17.20 -9.59 -5.99
N LEU A 996 18.21 -8.73 -5.81
CA LEU A 996 19.59 -8.98 -6.21
C LEU A 996 20.56 -9.06 -5.01
N PRO A 997 21.60 -9.91 -5.08
CA PRO A 997 22.71 -9.90 -4.13
C PRO A 997 23.53 -8.59 -4.18
N PRO A 998 24.11 -8.12 -3.06
CA PRO A 998 24.86 -6.87 -3.02
C PRO A 998 26.03 -6.76 -4.01
N ASP A 999 26.72 -7.87 -4.26
CA ASP A 999 27.84 -8.01 -5.19
C ASP A 999 27.43 -8.03 -6.67
N HIS A 1000 26.14 -8.24 -6.95
CA HIS A 1000 25.53 -8.22 -8.27
C HIS A 1000 24.58 -7.01 -8.49
N LEU A 1001 24.57 -6.04 -7.56
CA LEU A 1001 23.80 -4.82 -7.71
C LEU A 1001 24.38 -3.90 -8.80
N TRP A 1002 25.68 -3.95 -9.04
CA TRP A 1002 26.35 -3.10 -10.03
C TRP A 1002 27.74 -3.64 -10.40
N PRO A 1003 28.15 -3.61 -11.69
CA PRO A 1003 27.39 -3.19 -12.87
C PRO A 1003 26.30 -4.19 -13.28
N ILE A 1004 25.47 -3.83 -14.28
CA ILE A 1004 24.47 -4.73 -14.87
C ILE A 1004 25.18 -5.98 -15.41
N ASP A 1005 24.74 -7.15 -14.98
CA ASP A 1005 25.29 -8.45 -15.35
C ASP A 1005 24.17 -9.48 -15.63
N ASP A 1006 24.52 -10.77 -15.64
CA ASP A 1006 23.55 -11.84 -15.93
C ASP A 1006 22.44 -11.96 -14.88
N PHE A 1007 22.62 -11.49 -13.64
CA PHE A 1007 21.54 -11.49 -12.64
C PHE A 1007 20.45 -10.50 -13.03
N TRP A 1008 20.82 -9.35 -13.59
CA TRP A 1008 19.86 -8.40 -14.15
C TRP A 1008 19.14 -8.97 -15.36
N ARG A 1009 19.88 -9.60 -16.27
CA ARG A 1009 19.33 -10.23 -17.49
C ARG A 1009 18.37 -11.37 -17.16
N PHE A 1010 18.67 -12.15 -16.12
CA PHE A 1010 17.76 -13.20 -15.68
C PHE A 1010 16.42 -12.64 -15.21
N HIS A 1011 16.45 -11.49 -14.56
CA HIS A 1011 15.26 -10.74 -14.13
C HIS A 1011 14.66 -9.86 -15.24
N ALA A 1012 15.09 -9.98 -16.50
CA ALA A 1012 14.47 -9.34 -17.65
C ALA A 1012 13.46 -10.30 -18.32
N GLY A 1013 13.10 -10.01 -19.58
CA GLY A 1013 12.18 -10.81 -20.37
C GLY A 1013 12.86 -11.94 -21.13
N GLY A 1014 12.11 -12.56 -22.03
CA GLY A 1014 12.60 -13.52 -23.02
C GLY A 1014 12.99 -12.86 -24.34
N ASP A 1015 13.58 -13.66 -25.24
CA ASP A 1015 13.82 -13.32 -26.65
C ASP A 1015 14.55 -11.98 -26.86
N GLU A 1016 13.95 -11.00 -27.56
CA GLU A 1016 14.52 -9.66 -27.77
C GLU A 1016 14.69 -8.85 -26.48
N PHE A 1017 13.96 -9.19 -25.42
CA PHE A 1017 13.85 -8.43 -24.16
C PHE A 1017 14.68 -9.01 -23.01
N LYS A 1018 15.63 -9.89 -23.34
CA LYS A 1018 16.54 -10.56 -22.37
C LYS A 1018 17.57 -9.65 -21.71
N ASP A 1019 17.69 -8.39 -22.14
CA ASP A 1019 18.59 -7.41 -21.55
C ASP A 1019 18.01 -5.98 -21.56
N LEU A 1020 18.75 -5.04 -20.98
CA LEU A 1020 18.35 -3.64 -20.82
C LEU A 1020 19.16 -2.70 -21.72
N ARG A 1021 19.76 -3.20 -22.80
CA ARG A 1021 20.72 -2.42 -23.61
C ARG A 1021 20.08 -1.17 -24.21
N LEU A 1022 18.95 -1.30 -24.89
CA LEU A 1022 18.28 -0.18 -25.56
C LEU A 1022 17.86 0.91 -24.54
N PHE A 1023 17.30 0.49 -23.42
CA PHE A 1023 16.94 1.40 -22.33
C PHE A 1023 18.17 2.07 -21.70
N THR A 1024 19.26 1.33 -21.49
CA THR A 1024 20.50 1.85 -20.91
C THR A 1024 21.18 2.85 -21.84
N ASP A 1025 21.26 2.54 -23.13
CA ASP A 1025 21.84 3.44 -24.14
C ASP A 1025 21.07 4.76 -24.19
N ALA A 1026 19.74 4.71 -24.15
CA ALA A 1026 18.90 5.91 -24.08
C ALA A 1026 19.04 6.68 -22.76
N LEU A 1027 19.07 5.98 -21.63
CA LEU A 1027 19.26 6.58 -20.31
C LEU A 1027 20.58 7.33 -20.24
N GLU A 1028 21.67 6.70 -20.68
CA GLU A 1028 23.00 7.32 -20.68
C GLU A 1028 23.13 8.42 -21.74
N GLY A 1029 22.49 8.26 -22.89
CA GLY A 1029 22.43 9.28 -23.94
C GLY A 1029 21.72 10.56 -23.50
N ARG A 1030 20.64 10.44 -22.71
CA ARG A 1030 19.80 11.58 -22.29
C ARG A 1030 20.21 12.19 -20.94
N TYR A 1031 20.58 11.35 -19.97
CA TYR A 1031 20.88 11.77 -18.59
C TYR A 1031 22.36 11.65 -18.21
N GLY A 1032 23.20 11.13 -19.10
CA GLY A 1032 24.61 10.85 -18.84
C GLY A 1032 24.85 9.50 -18.16
N LYS A 1033 26.07 8.97 -18.32
CA LYS A 1033 26.49 7.67 -17.78
C LYS A 1033 26.19 7.51 -16.30
N ALA A 1034 25.69 6.34 -15.90
CA ALA A 1034 25.41 6.05 -14.50
C ALA A 1034 26.70 5.74 -13.73
N THR A 1035 26.77 6.22 -12.49
CA THR A 1035 27.96 6.06 -11.63
C THR A 1035 27.86 4.91 -10.63
N GLY A 1036 26.69 4.26 -10.54
CA GLY A 1036 26.37 3.18 -9.62
C GLY A 1036 24.89 2.83 -9.67
N ALA A 1037 24.48 1.76 -8.96
CA ALA A 1037 23.09 1.28 -8.95
C ALA A 1037 22.08 2.36 -8.51
N GLU A 1038 22.40 3.15 -7.49
CA GLU A 1038 21.53 4.22 -7.00
C GLU A 1038 21.30 5.31 -8.05
N ASP A 1039 22.37 5.71 -8.77
CA ASP A 1039 22.29 6.73 -9.82
C ASP A 1039 21.54 6.18 -11.04
N TYR A 1040 21.83 4.94 -11.43
CA TYR A 1040 21.11 4.24 -12.51
C TYR A 1040 19.62 4.12 -12.18
N ALA A 1041 19.26 3.60 -11.00
CA ALA A 1041 17.86 3.46 -10.58
C ALA A 1041 17.13 4.81 -10.56
N ARG A 1042 17.76 5.88 -10.06
CA ARG A 1042 17.19 7.23 -10.07
C ARG A 1042 16.94 7.75 -11.48
N LYS A 1043 17.92 7.62 -12.38
CA LYS A 1043 17.78 8.04 -13.79
C LYS A 1043 16.72 7.20 -14.50
N ALA A 1044 16.65 5.90 -14.21
CA ALA A 1044 15.63 5.02 -14.75
C ALA A 1044 14.22 5.42 -14.29
N GLN A 1045 14.05 5.85 -13.02
CA GLN A 1045 12.76 6.39 -12.57
C GLN A 1045 12.37 7.67 -13.32
N ALA A 1046 13.33 8.56 -13.62
CA ALA A 1046 13.06 9.76 -14.41
C ALA A 1046 12.67 9.42 -15.86
N LEU A 1047 13.38 8.48 -16.48
CA LEU A 1047 13.11 8.02 -17.84
C LEU A 1047 11.74 7.33 -17.96
N ALA A 1048 11.41 6.43 -17.02
CA ALA A 1048 10.08 5.80 -16.96
C ALA A 1048 8.98 6.82 -16.67
N TYR A 1049 9.19 7.78 -15.76
CA TYR A 1049 8.19 8.82 -15.52
C TYR A 1049 7.85 9.57 -16.82
N GLU A 1050 8.86 9.96 -17.59
CA GLU A 1050 8.68 10.70 -18.83
C GLU A 1050 8.03 9.84 -19.93
N GLY A 1051 8.50 8.60 -20.11
CA GLY A 1051 8.01 7.69 -21.14
C GLY A 1051 6.52 7.33 -20.96
N GLN A 1052 6.15 6.83 -19.77
CA GLN A 1052 4.77 6.48 -19.47
C GLN A 1052 3.86 7.72 -19.45
N ARG A 1053 4.32 8.85 -18.91
CA ARG A 1053 3.53 10.09 -18.96
C ARG A 1053 3.22 10.50 -20.39
N ALA A 1054 4.22 10.55 -21.27
CA ALA A 1054 4.04 10.96 -22.65
C ALA A 1054 3.12 10.02 -23.44
N MET A 1055 3.18 8.71 -23.19
CA MET A 1055 2.28 7.73 -23.80
C MET A 1055 0.83 8.03 -23.44
N PHE A 1056 0.51 8.07 -22.14
CA PHE A 1056 -0.86 8.28 -21.68
C PHE A 1056 -1.38 9.69 -22.00
N GLU A 1057 -0.53 10.73 -21.95
CA GLU A 1057 -0.86 12.09 -22.39
C GLU A 1057 -1.18 12.12 -23.89
N GLY A 1058 -0.43 11.39 -24.72
CA GLY A 1058 -0.69 11.33 -26.15
C GLY A 1058 -2.05 10.71 -26.47
N TYR A 1059 -2.34 9.54 -25.87
CA TYR A 1059 -3.64 8.87 -26.03
C TYR A 1059 -4.80 9.66 -25.42
N GLY A 1060 -4.56 10.43 -24.35
CA GLY A 1060 -5.54 11.34 -23.77
C GLY A 1060 -5.85 12.53 -24.68
N ARG A 1061 -4.82 13.16 -25.27
CA ARG A 1061 -4.95 14.32 -26.16
C ARG A 1061 -5.67 13.99 -27.46
N ASN A 1062 -5.35 12.84 -28.05
CA ASN A 1062 -5.89 12.45 -29.35
C ASN A 1062 -7.26 11.78 -29.25
N LYS A 1063 -7.89 11.72 -28.06
CA LYS A 1063 -9.24 11.18 -27.86
C LYS A 1063 -10.25 11.92 -28.74
N TYR A 1064 -11.10 11.31 -29.57
CA TYR A 1064 -11.32 9.88 -29.89
C TYR A 1064 -10.73 9.44 -31.25
N THR A 1065 -9.70 10.12 -31.76
CA THR A 1065 -8.84 9.54 -32.80
C THR A 1065 -8.04 8.37 -32.23
N SER A 1066 -7.54 8.49 -31.00
CA SER A 1066 -7.18 7.36 -30.14
C SER A 1066 -8.43 6.85 -29.40
N THR A 1067 -8.62 5.55 -29.40
CA THR A 1067 -9.74 4.88 -28.71
C THR A 1067 -9.29 4.02 -27.54
N GLY A 1068 -7.98 3.75 -27.42
CA GLY A 1068 -7.43 3.22 -26.18
C GLY A 1068 -5.95 2.87 -26.19
N VAL A 1069 -5.40 2.61 -25.00
CA VAL A 1069 -4.06 2.04 -24.79
C VAL A 1069 -4.04 1.11 -23.58
N ILE A 1070 -3.42 -0.05 -23.74
CA ILE A 1070 -3.02 -0.93 -22.65
C ILE A 1070 -1.49 -0.87 -22.55
N GLN A 1071 -0.98 -0.35 -21.43
CA GLN A 1071 0.44 -0.42 -21.10
C GLN A 1071 0.86 -1.89 -20.96
N TRP A 1072 1.98 -2.26 -21.58
CA TRP A 1072 2.67 -3.51 -21.32
C TRP A 1072 3.75 -3.28 -20.24
N MET A 1073 3.53 -3.68 -18.98
CA MET A 1073 2.32 -4.22 -18.35
C MET A 1073 1.91 -3.38 -17.12
N LEU A 1074 0.81 -3.75 -16.47
CA LEU A 1074 0.38 -3.16 -15.21
C LEU A 1074 1.32 -3.55 -14.07
N ASN A 1075 1.66 -4.83 -13.97
CA ASN A 1075 2.44 -5.45 -12.90
C ASN A 1075 3.25 -6.65 -13.43
N ASN A 1076 4.06 -7.28 -12.57
CA ASN A 1076 4.80 -8.49 -12.89
C ASN A 1076 4.35 -9.72 -12.09
N ALA A 1077 4.62 -10.90 -12.65
CA ALA A 1077 4.45 -12.20 -12.02
C ALA A 1077 5.51 -12.51 -10.93
N TRP A 1078 6.65 -11.83 -11.02
CA TRP A 1078 7.84 -12.02 -10.19
C TRP A 1078 8.68 -10.73 -10.20
N PRO A 1079 9.73 -10.59 -9.36
CA PRO A 1079 10.63 -9.44 -9.44
C PRO A 1079 11.28 -9.32 -10.83
N SER A 1080 11.04 -8.21 -11.52
CA SER A 1080 11.41 -8.01 -12.92
C SER A 1080 11.99 -6.61 -13.18
N MET A 1081 12.76 -6.50 -14.26
CA MET A 1081 13.36 -5.26 -14.78
C MET A 1081 12.54 -4.58 -15.88
N ILE A 1082 11.47 -5.22 -16.35
CA ILE A 1082 10.68 -4.77 -17.51
C ILE A 1082 9.19 -4.71 -17.20
N TRP A 1083 8.48 -3.92 -18.02
CA TRP A 1083 7.03 -3.99 -18.21
C TRP A 1083 6.20 -3.99 -16.93
N HIS A 1084 6.30 -2.94 -16.13
CA HIS A 1084 5.37 -2.72 -15.03
C HIS A 1084 5.17 -1.24 -14.74
N LEU A 1085 4.02 -0.91 -14.13
CA LEU A 1085 3.79 0.41 -13.54
C LEU A 1085 4.22 0.42 -12.08
N TYR A 1086 3.93 -0.66 -11.35
CA TYR A 1086 4.44 -0.92 -10.00
C TYR A 1086 5.06 -2.32 -9.94
N ASP A 1087 6.15 -2.45 -9.18
CA ASP A 1087 6.92 -3.70 -9.18
C ASP A 1087 6.22 -4.84 -8.40
N TYR A 1088 6.81 -6.03 -8.44
CA TYR A 1088 6.32 -7.21 -7.73
C TYR A 1088 6.08 -6.96 -6.22
N PHE A 1089 6.87 -6.11 -5.58
CA PHE A 1089 6.75 -5.79 -4.16
C PHE A 1089 5.73 -4.68 -3.87
N LEU A 1090 4.92 -4.30 -4.87
CA LEU A 1090 3.97 -3.19 -4.83
C LEU A 1090 4.63 -1.83 -4.62
N ARG A 1091 5.90 -1.63 -5.02
CA ARG A 1091 6.51 -0.30 -4.95
C ARG A 1091 6.20 0.48 -6.23
N PRO A 1092 5.60 1.67 -6.12
CA PRO A 1092 5.40 2.53 -7.27
C PRO A 1092 6.73 3.15 -7.71
N GLY A 1093 7.07 3.00 -8.98
CA GLY A 1093 8.24 3.61 -9.62
C GLY A 1093 7.88 4.83 -10.48
N GLY A 1094 8.82 5.24 -11.34
CA GLY A 1094 8.63 6.33 -12.30
C GLY A 1094 7.39 6.14 -13.18
N GLY A 1095 7.23 4.94 -13.74
CA GLY A 1095 6.08 4.59 -14.60
C GLY A 1095 4.73 4.80 -13.90
N TYR A 1096 4.58 4.33 -12.65
CA TYR A 1096 3.38 4.58 -11.83
C TYR A 1096 3.03 6.07 -11.75
N TYR A 1097 4.01 6.90 -11.38
CA TYR A 1097 3.78 8.33 -11.17
C TYR A 1097 3.57 9.09 -12.49
N GLY A 1098 4.23 8.65 -13.58
CA GLY A 1098 4.03 9.18 -14.92
C GLY A 1098 2.61 8.92 -15.43
N THR A 1099 2.13 7.68 -15.31
CA THR A 1099 0.75 7.31 -15.64
C THR A 1099 -0.25 8.05 -14.76
N LYS A 1100 -0.02 8.09 -13.43
CA LYS A 1100 -0.88 8.82 -12.49
C LYS A 1100 -1.02 10.30 -12.82
N LYS A 1101 0.07 10.94 -13.27
CA LYS A 1101 0.05 12.32 -13.73
C LYS A 1101 -0.76 12.47 -15.02
N ALA A 1102 -0.45 11.68 -16.03
CA ALA A 1102 -1.06 11.76 -17.36
C ALA A 1102 -2.57 11.45 -17.37
N CYS A 1103 -3.04 10.65 -16.41
CA CYS A 1103 -4.42 10.24 -16.31
C CYS A 1103 -5.22 11.00 -15.23
N GLU A 1104 -4.78 12.18 -14.79
CA GLU A 1104 -5.60 13.05 -13.93
C GLU A 1104 -6.97 13.32 -14.58
N PRO A 1105 -8.09 13.40 -13.81
CA PRO A 1105 -9.43 13.53 -14.40
C PRO A 1105 -9.64 14.80 -15.23
N VAL A 1106 -8.99 15.90 -14.85
CA VAL A 1106 -8.89 17.13 -15.63
C VAL A 1106 -7.41 17.52 -15.62
N HIS A 1107 -6.74 17.42 -16.76
CA HIS A 1107 -5.29 17.39 -16.83
C HIS A 1107 -4.73 18.43 -17.80
N VAL A 1108 -3.67 19.15 -17.41
CA VAL A 1108 -2.90 20.02 -18.31
C VAL A 1108 -1.59 19.36 -18.72
N GLN A 1109 -1.30 19.39 -20.01
CA GLN A 1109 -0.16 18.70 -20.61
C GLN A 1109 0.51 19.50 -21.73
N TYR A 1110 1.76 19.14 -21.99
CA TYR A 1110 2.59 19.67 -23.06
C TYR A 1110 2.70 18.62 -24.17
N SER A 1111 2.47 19.06 -25.40
CA SER A 1111 2.54 18.23 -26.61
C SER A 1111 3.94 18.29 -27.22
N TYR A 1112 4.63 17.15 -27.31
CA TYR A 1112 5.99 17.07 -27.84
C TYR A 1112 6.11 17.30 -29.36
N ASP A 1113 5.05 17.05 -30.13
CA ASP A 1113 5.01 17.19 -31.59
C ASP A 1113 4.86 18.66 -32.06
N ASP A 1114 4.06 19.47 -31.38
CA ASP A 1114 3.74 20.83 -31.81
C ASP A 1114 3.86 21.90 -30.72
N ARG A 1115 4.34 21.52 -29.53
CA ARG A 1115 4.58 22.38 -28.37
C ARG A 1115 3.33 23.05 -27.82
N SER A 1116 2.16 22.51 -28.17
CA SER A 1116 0.89 22.98 -27.63
C SER A 1116 0.75 22.62 -26.15
N VAL A 1117 0.12 23.52 -25.41
CA VAL A 1117 -0.43 23.26 -24.08
C VAL A 1117 -1.90 22.88 -24.27
N ALA A 1118 -2.25 21.67 -23.85
CA ALA A 1118 -3.60 21.12 -23.98
C ALA A 1118 -4.20 20.77 -22.61
N VAL A 1119 -5.53 20.79 -22.55
CA VAL A 1119 -6.32 20.35 -21.40
C VAL A 1119 -7.18 19.17 -21.82
N VAL A 1120 -7.08 18.07 -21.09
CA VAL A 1120 -7.89 16.85 -21.26
C VAL A 1120 -8.87 16.75 -20.10
N ASN A 1121 -10.14 16.55 -20.42
CA ASN A 1121 -11.21 16.29 -19.45
C ASN A 1121 -11.75 14.88 -19.66
N ASP A 1122 -11.72 14.06 -18.61
CA ASP A 1122 -12.27 12.70 -18.61
C ASP A 1122 -13.61 12.61 -17.85
N LEU A 1123 -14.12 13.73 -17.33
CA LEU A 1123 -15.34 13.76 -16.54
C LEU A 1123 -16.56 14.01 -17.44
N PRO A 1124 -17.75 13.51 -17.04
CA PRO A 1124 -18.99 13.68 -17.80
C PRO A 1124 -19.56 15.11 -17.78
N GLN A 1125 -18.85 16.05 -17.15
CA GLN A 1125 -19.26 17.45 -17.02
C GLN A 1125 -18.34 18.36 -17.84
N ARG A 1126 -18.92 19.41 -18.43
CA ARG A 1126 -18.20 20.49 -19.11
C ARG A 1126 -17.53 21.41 -18.08
N PHE A 1127 -16.39 21.99 -18.44
CA PHE A 1127 -15.77 23.08 -17.70
C PHE A 1127 -15.62 24.32 -18.59
N THR A 1128 -15.93 25.48 -18.02
CA THR A 1128 -15.84 26.78 -18.71
C THR A 1128 -15.01 27.77 -17.91
N GLY A 1129 -14.27 28.64 -18.59
CA GLY A 1129 -13.43 29.65 -17.95
C GLY A 1129 -12.30 29.05 -17.11
N LEU A 1130 -11.78 27.88 -17.50
CA LEU A 1130 -10.58 27.35 -16.88
C LEU A 1130 -9.40 28.26 -17.21
N LYS A 1131 -8.45 28.37 -16.29
CA LYS A 1131 -7.28 29.20 -16.43
C LYS A 1131 -6.05 28.30 -16.54
N VAL A 1132 -5.36 28.37 -17.69
CA VAL A 1132 -4.12 27.64 -17.96
C VAL A 1132 -2.97 28.63 -17.95
N SER A 1133 -1.92 28.33 -17.18
CA SER A 1133 -0.65 29.07 -17.22
C SER A 1133 0.51 28.13 -17.50
N ALA A 1134 1.45 28.56 -18.35
CA ALA A 1134 2.71 27.85 -18.61
C ALA A 1134 3.90 28.81 -18.43
N GLU A 1135 4.90 28.38 -17.67
CA GLU A 1135 6.13 29.12 -17.39
C GLU A 1135 7.33 28.28 -17.81
N VAL A 1136 8.28 28.89 -18.51
CA VAL A 1136 9.51 28.25 -18.97
C VAL A 1136 10.70 28.80 -18.18
N PHE A 1137 11.52 27.90 -17.65
CA PHE A 1137 12.70 28.22 -16.86
C PHE A 1137 13.95 27.61 -17.48
N ASP A 1138 15.10 28.28 -17.38
CA ASP A 1138 16.39 27.64 -17.66
C ASP A 1138 16.84 26.72 -16.51
N LEU A 1139 18.00 26.08 -16.67
CA LEU A 1139 18.56 25.14 -15.68
C LEU A 1139 18.84 25.82 -14.33
N ASN A 1140 19.06 27.14 -14.31
CA ASN A 1140 19.26 27.93 -13.10
C ASN A 1140 17.94 28.39 -12.46
N LEU A 1141 16.81 27.90 -12.97
CA LEU A 1141 15.45 28.30 -12.61
C LEU A 1141 15.14 29.78 -12.90
N ALA A 1142 15.87 30.42 -13.82
CA ALA A 1142 15.53 31.76 -14.28
C ALA A 1142 14.34 31.69 -15.25
N SER A 1143 13.29 32.46 -14.98
CA SER A 1143 12.11 32.54 -15.84
C SER A 1143 12.49 33.17 -17.19
N LYS A 1144 12.19 32.46 -18.28
CA LYS A 1144 12.45 32.90 -19.67
C LYS A 1144 11.19 33.24 -20.42
N PHE A 1145 10.07 32.63 -20.05
CA PHE A 1145 8.78 32.86 -20.68
C PHE A 1145 7.64 32.54 -19.72
N SER A 1146 6.53 33.24 -19.86
CA SER A 1146 5.28 32.93 -19.15
C SER A 1146 4.11 33.32 -20.04
N GLN A 1147 3.12 32.44 -20.16
CA GLN A 1147 1.88 32.71 -20.86
C GLN A 1147 0.70 32.13 -20.09
N GLU A 1148 -0.43 32.83 -20.18
CA GLU A 1148 -1.67 32.46 -19.55
C GLU A 1148 -2.81 32.59 -20.58
N ALA A 1149 -3.79 31.68 -20.51
CA ALA A 1149 -4.98 31.74 -21.33
C ALA A 1149 -6.19 31.16 -20.59
N ALA A 1150 -7.38 31.65 -20.94
CA ALA A 1150 -8.62 30.99 -20.59
C ALA A 1150 -8.93 29.86 -21.58
N VAL A 1151 -9.49 28.76 -21.11
CA VAL A 1151 -9.90 27.62 -21.96
C VAL A 1151 -11.21 27.02 -21.47
N ASP A 1152 -12.07 26.69 -22.41
CA ASP A 1152 -13.27 25.88 -22.18
C ASP A 1152 -12.99 24.46 -22.67
N VAL A 1153 -13.40 23.45 -21.91
CA VAL A 1153 -13.28 22.04 -22.31
C VAL A 1153 -14.61 21.33 -22.14
N ALA A 1154 -15.04 20.64 -23.20
CA ALA A 1154 -16.28 19.88 -23.21
C ALA A 1154 -16.23 18.70 -22.20
N ALA A 1155 -17.39 18.14 -21.86
CA ALA A 1155 -17.47 16.88 -21.14
C ALA A 1155 -16.75 15.78 -21.93
N ASP A 1156 -15.89 15.01 -21.27
CA ASP A 1156 -15.08 13.96 -21.90
C ASP A 1156 -14.31 14.42 -23.15
N GLY A 1157 -13.84 15.67 -23.14
CA GLY A 1157 -13.27 16.37 -24.30
C GLY A 1157 -11.82 16.82 -24.11
N VAL A 1158 -11.24 17.36 -25.19
CA VAL A 1158 -9.89 17.92 -25.22
C VAL A 1158 -9.94 19.34 -25.79
N ALA A 1159 -9.16 20.25 -25.23
CA ALA A 1159 -9.03 21.61 -25.70
C ALA A 1159 -7.57 22.07 -25.74
N ARG A 1160 -7.17 22.73 -26.83
CA ARG A 1160 -5.86 23.35 -26.95
C ARG A 1160 -5.92 24.79 -26.44
N ALA A 1161 -5.02 25.17 -25.53
CA ALA A 1161 -4.98 26.52 -24.97
C ALA A 1161 -4.12 27.47 -25.83
N PHE A 1162 -2.84 27.14 -26.02
CA PHE A 1162 -1.89 27.89 -26.84
C PHE A 1162 -0.67 27.01 -27.15
N ALA A 1163 0.29 27.51 -27.94
CA ALA A 1163 1.57 26.83 -28.19
C ALA A 1163 2.75 27.65 -27.67
N LEU A 1164 3.75 26.98 -27.10
CA LEU A 1164 4.97 27.64 -26.62
C LEU A 1164 5.85 28.05 -27.81
N PRO A 1165 6.38 29.29 -27.83
CA PRO A 1165 7.28 29.74 -28.88
C PRO A 1165 8.66 29.08 -28.77
N ILE A 1166 9.44 29.16 -29.86
CA ILE A 1166 10.87 28.82 -29.82
C ILE A 1166 11.61 29.93 -29.09
N LEU A 1167 12.39 29.61 -28.06
CA LEU A 1167 13.15 30.58 -27.28
C LEU A 1167 14.65 30.42 -27.56
N PRO A 1168 15.35 31.45 -28.07
CA PRO A 1168 16.74 31.33 -28.52
C PRO A 1168 17.78 31.21 -27.38
N ASP A 1169 17.44 31.62 -26.14
CA ASP A 1169 18.40 31.74 -25.01
C ASP A 1169 18.13 30.74 -23.86
N LEU A 1170 17.80 29.49 -24.21
CA LEU A 1170 17.62 28.41 -23.24
C LEU A 1170 18.92 27.63 -23.03
N THR A 1171 19.19 27.25 -21.78
CA THR A 1171 20.16 26.19 -21.48
C THR A 1171 19.73 24.89 -22.16
N THR A 1172 20.67 23.99 -22.47
CA THR A 1172 20.37 22.75 -23.18
C THR A 1172 19.24 21.96 -22.51
N THR A 1173 19.29 21.80 -21.19
CA THR A 1173 18.13 21.36 -20.40
C THR A 1173 17.39 22.57 -19.87
N TYR A 1174 16.07 22.60 -20.00
CA TYR A 1174 15.20 23.64 -19.47
C TYR A 1174 13.92 23.02 -18.89
N PHE A 1175 13.11 23.81 -18.20
CA PHE A 1175 11.91 23.33 -17.53
C PHE A 1175 10.65 24.05 -17.99
N VAL A 1176 9.54 23.32 -18.10
CA VAL A 1176 8.21 23.88 -18.33
C VAL A 1176 7.32 23.52 -17.16
N ARG A 1177 6.80 24.53 -16.45
CA ARG A 1177 5.79 24.36 -15.40
C ARG A 1177 4.44 24.80 -15.93
N MET A 1178 3.43 23.95 -15.80
CA MET A 1178 2.06 24.27 -16.13
C MET A 1178 1.15 24.16 -14.92
N LYS A 1179 0.13 25.01 -14.88
CA LYS A 1179 -0.95 24.98 -13.90
C LYS A 1179 -2.28 25.14 -14.61
N LEU A 1180 -3.28 24.42 -14.11
CA LEU A 1180 -4.66 24.53 -14.50
C LEU A 1180 -5.47 24.85 -13.25
N GLU A 1181 -6.24 25.93 -13.32
CA GLU A 1181 -7.12 26.39 -12.26
C GLU A 1181 -8.55 26.48 -12.80
N ASP A 1182 -9.53 26.26 -11.93
CA ASP A 1182 -10.92 26.53 -12.27
C ASP A 1182 -11.24 28.03 -12.28
N ALA A 1183 -12.46 28.39 -12.67
CA ALA A 1183 -12.90 29.79 -12.70
C ALA A 1183 -12.85 30.51 -11.33
N ALA A 1184 -12.74 29.76 -10.22
CA ALA A 1184 -12.60 30.30 -8.87
C ALA A 1184 -11.13 30.35 -8.40
N GLY A 1185 -10.16 30.01 -9.26
CA GLY A 1185 -8.74 29.98 -8.93
C GLY A 1185 -8.30 28.75 -8.13
N ARG A 1186 -9.12 27.69 -8.05
CA ARG A 1186 -8.73 26.45 -7.37
C ARG A 1186 -7.88 25.60 -8.31
N PRO A 1187 -6.73 25.08 -7.86
CA PRO A 1187 -5.87 24.24 -8.70
C PRO A 1187 -6.57 22.90 -9.01
N LEU A 1188 -6.69 22.59 -10.30
CA LEU A 1188 -7.20 21.32 -10.82
C LEU A 1188 -6.06 20.37 -11.21
N SER A 1189 -5.02 20.90 -11.85
CA SER A 1189 -3.86 20.12 -12.29
C SER A 1189 -2.59 20.97 -12.27
N SER A 1190 -1.45 20.32 -12.08
CA SER A 1190 -0.13 20.92 -12.27
C SER A 1190 0.81 19.88 -12.88
N ASN A 1191 1.61 20.31 -13.84
CA ASN A 1191 2.49 19.41 -14.57
C ASN A 1191 3.84 20.09 -14.83
N PHE A 1192 4.92 19.32 -14.78
CA PHE A 1192 6.29 19.83 -14.83
C PHE A 1192 7.13 18.96 -15.75
N TYR A 1193 7.79 19.58 -16.73
CA TYR A 1193 8.59 18.90 -17.73
C TYR A 1193 10.03 19.39 -17.62
N TRP A 1194 10.98 18.47 -17.74
CA TRP A 1194 12.36 18.76 -18.09
C TRP A 1194 12.52 18.46 -19.58
N LEU A 1195 12.79 19.48 -20.37
CA LEU A 1195 12.89 19.40 -21.82
C LEU A 1195 14.31 19.75 -22.26
N SER A 1196 14.62 19.45 -23.51
CA SER A 1196 15.93 19.70 -24.12
C SER A 1196 15.79 20.59 -25.35
N THR A 1197 16.71 21.54 -25.54
CA THR A 1197 16.83 22.28 -26.82
C THR A 1197 17.38 21.41 -27.95
N ARG A 1198 17.86 20.21 -27.63
CA ARG A 1198 18.23 19.15 -28.56
C ARG A 1198 17.15 18.08 -28.50
N GLU A 1199 16.33 18.00 -29.54
CA GLU A 1199 15.23 17.04 -29.62
C GLU A 1199 15.74 15.64 -29.97
N ASP A 1200 15.08 14.62 -29.39
CA ASP A 1200 15.23 13.22 -29.76
C ASP A 1200 14.85 13.04 -31.24
N GLU A 1201 15.75 12.45 -32.05
CA GLU A 1201 15.52 12.23 -33.49
C GLU A 1201 15.29 10.75 -33.78
N LEU A 1202 14.05 10.36 -34.13
CA LEU A 1202 13.68 8.98 -34.45
C LEU A 1202 14.22 8.53 -35.83
N ASP A 1203 14.78 7.31 -35.91
CA ASP A 1203 15.23 6.67 -37.14
C ASP A 1203 14.14 5.75 -37.72
N TRP A 1204 13.08 6.35 -38.29
CA TRP A 1204 11.93 5.58 -38.82
C TRP A 1204 12.31 4.48 -39.81
N GLY A 1205 13.39 4.69 -40.58
CA GLY A 1205 13.89 3.72 -41.56
C GLY A 1205 14.50 2.45 -40.96
N LYS A 1206 14.72 2.42 -39.64
CA LYS A 1206 15.21 1.27 -38.87
C LYS A 1206 14.21 0.81 -37.80
N THR A 1207 12.92 1.13 -37.99
CA THR A 1207 11.87 0.64 -37.10
C THR A 1207 11.80 -0.88 -37.16
N GLU A 1208 11.87 -1.51 -35.99
CA GLU A 1208 11.61 -2.93 -35.80
C GLU A 1208 10.19 -3.13 -35.26
N TRP A 1209 9.72 -4.38 -35.19
CA TRP A 1209 8.38 -4.68 -34.68
C TRP A 1209 8.18 -4.24 -33.21
N TYR A 1210 9.27 -4.17 -32.43
CA TYR A 1210 9.24 -3.90 -30.99
C TYR A 1210 9.77 -2.52 -30.58
N TYR A 1211 10.41 -1.75 -31.47
CA TYR A 1211 10.83 -0.37 -31.16
C TYR A 1211 11.23 0.43 -32.41
N THR A 1212 11.29 1.75 -32.26
CA THR A 1212 11.90 2.65 -33.25
C THR A 1212 13.19 3.25 -32.67
N PRO A 1213 14.36 3.01 -33.29
CA PRO A 1213 15.63 3.56 -32.81
C PRO A 1213 15.65 5.09 -32.80
N THR A 1214 16.49 5.67 -31.95
CA THR A 1214 16.77 7.11 -31.95
C THR A 1214 18.15 7.35 -32.53
N ARG A 1215 18.26 8.16 -33.60
CA ARG A 1215 19.55 8.56 -34.20
C ARG A 1215 20.40 9.39 -33.26
N ARG A 1216 19.73 10.22 -32.45
CA ARG A 1216 20.33 11.11 -31.48
C ARG A 1216 19.38 11.30 -30.31
N HIS A 1217 19.89 10.95 -29.13
CA HIS A 1217 19.29 11.22 -27.83
C HIS A 1217 19.57 12.65 -27.34
#